data_AF-A0AAD9R491-F1
#
_entry.id   AF-A0AAD9R491-F1
#
_cell.length_a   1.000
_cell.length_b   1.000
_cell.length_c   1.000
_cell.angle_alpha   90.00
_cell.angle_beta   90.00
_cell.angle_gamma   90.00
#
_symmetry.space_group_name_H-M   'P 1'
#
loop_
_entity.id
_entity.type
_entity.pdbx_description
1 polymer ?
#
loop_
_entity_poly.entity_id
_entity_poly.type
_entity_poly.pdbx_seq_one_letter_code
_entity_poly.pdbx_strand_id
1 'polypeptide(L)'
;MDEPDLRQIRVVNGNNEVQIKNAVKDVYNARDVSSFIPGPCQHNKKFACVFFPCVVPLFYIGGELLFGSAVFCLLIVYLVDNTSRSRRSSLVAYVLSVLIFQLTSIYCLVPFLWKSVFNLGLLFIYNVFIVLSGGVGLLQTKQLQYEEPEFVMNMEYVLYVSYPIVGELTLAAVAGNMFSWPVAPFFCIIFGFLFLQVFYPPSKSSFSNQSVVHQAGQERPPERFILTSLEKTLLLFNLVTVPGSMFIIRLLLSGILPVFLCTCLDIREEMDFLEFSKENVAKVKLGSGVGSVILLCMLLVWSGSVAPHVLPVMIGNVVCGVFIWVTSGIDRWKGLCFANMFFVGTMLLAFYVCERLQHAGRLHSESVSFCIAVHGSKIPLCLSTIFPYQPTAAVLLPSFLLMSPALLAFLFTFLVCKLIEAPRNLSRNEALKLCIASGVATVATYDVLVLPLWFMMTHAIPSSADIAAAVVFIWGALCLKLSYQHFSHIMTAKRINVLVLCSSVLVEIIQPDFNIYRVLQAMTAYLVSLFYPLFATEQVLLSESVVLPWFILISLITLIAVLTKVINLELCSWYQRVALAVLIGFSPGLQAFVMIVTSVPQFVVSPVSSPCLGTGYEKTLGRTERKPGTEERQVTTRTLPSELLLFL
;
A
#
# COMPACT_ATOMS: atom_id res chain seq x y z
N MET A 1 -25.32 -52.39 -54.81
CA MET A 1 -24.62 -51.14 -54.49
C MET A 1 -24.04 -51.29 -53.10
N ASP A 2 -22.81 -51.80 -53.11
CA ASP A 2 -21.67 -51.63 -52.23
C ASP A 2 -21.80 -51.92 -50.72
N GLU A 3 -21.52 -53.20 -50.44
CA GLU A 3 -21.16 -53.82 -49.16
C GLU A 3 -19.68 -53.51 -48.81
N PRO A 4 -19.31 -53.24 -47.55
CA PRO A 4 -17.91 -53.02 -47.19
C PRO A 4 -17.16 -54.34 -46.90
N ASP A 5 -16.02 -54.47 -47.58
CA ASP A 5 -15.02 -55.54 -47.48
C ASP A 5 -14.59 -55.86 -46.02
N LEU A 6 -14.94 -57.07 -45.58
CA LEU A 6 -14.35 -57.75 -44.44
C LEU A 6 -12.93 -58.21 -44.79
N ARG A 7 -11.93 -57.48 -44.29
CA ARG A 7 -10.51 -57.86 -44.40
C ARG A 7 -10.24 -59.20 -43.73
N GLN A 8 -9.64 -60.08 -44.53
CA GLN A 8 -9.11 -61.40 -44.21
C GLN A 8 -8.36 -61.48 -42.87
N ILE A 9 -8.83 -62.36 -41.99
CA ILE A 9 -8.06 -62.90 -40.87
C ILE A 9 -7.17 -64.01 -41.43
N ARG A 10 -5.88 -63.71 -41.60
CA ARG A 10 -4.86 -64.71 -41.92
C ARG A 10 -4.58 -65.54 -40.66
N VAL A 11 -5.09 -66.78 -40.62
CA VAL A 11 -4.76 -67.78 -39.61
C VAL A 11 -3.28 -68.14 -39.76
N VAL A 12 -2.45 -67.67 -38.83
CA VAL A 12 -1.02 -67.98 -38.77
C VAL A 12 -0.83 -69.34 -38.09
N ASN A 13 -0.09 -70.19 -38.78
CA ASN A 13 0.17 -71.59 -38.49
C ASN A 13 0.97 -71.80 -37.17
N GLY A 14 0.38 -72.57 -36.25
CA GLY A 14 0.91 -73.62 -35.37
C GLY A 14 2.33 -73.67 -34.75
N ASN A 15 3.33 -72.87 -35.15
CA ASN A 15 4.71 -73.02 -34.64
C ASN A 15 5.26 -71.82 -33.86
N ASN A 16 4.42 -70.84 -33.53
CA ASN A 16 4.83 -69.60 -32.87
C ASN A 16 4.44 -69.47 -31.39
N GLU A 17 3.88 -70.50 -30.73
CA GLU A 17 3.48 -70.39 -29.31
C GLU A 17 4.65 -70.06 -28.37
N VAL A 18 5.88 -70.49 -28.69
CA VAL A 18 7.07 -70.16 -27.88
C VAL A 18 7.54 -68.72 -28.13
N GLN A 19 7.43 -68.21 -29.35
CA GLN A 19 7.74 -66.80 -29.64
C GLN A 19 6.66 -65.85 -29.14
N ILE A 20 5.38 -66.25 -29.13
CA ILE A 20 4.30 -65.43 -28.57
C ILE A 20 4.35 -65.43 -27.05
N LYS A 21 4.70 -66.54 -26.38
CA LYS A 21 4.92 -66.49 -24.92
C LYS A 21 6.10 -65.62 -24.52
N ASN A 22 7.19 -65.62 -25.29
CA ASN A 22 8.32 -64.71 -25.03
C ASN A 22 7.99 -63.25 -25.39
N ALA A 23 7.30 -62.99 -26.51
CA ALA A 23 6.85 -61.65 -26.87
C ALA A 23 5.77 -61.11 -25.92
N VAL A 24 4.88 -61.96 -25.40
CA VAL A 24 3.88 -61.57 -24.39
C VAL A 24 4.54 -61.37 -23.03
N LYS A 25 5.59 -62.13 -22.69
CA LYS A 25 6.39 -61.91 -21.47
C LYS A 25 7.25 -60.65 -21.56
N ASP A 26 7.76 -60.31 -22.75
CA ASP A 26 8.45 -59.06 -23.02
C ASP A 26 7.48 -57.87 -23.07
N VAL A 27 6.25 -58.05 -23.55
CA VAL A 27 5.19 -57.02 -23.52
C VAL A 27 4.60 -56.83 -22.12
N TYR A 28 4.53 -57.88 -21.30
CA TYR A 28 4.15 -57.76 -19.89
C TYR A 28 5.26 -57.14 -19.04
N ASN A 29 6.54 -57.49 -19.28
CA ASN A 29 7.67 -56.82 -18.64
C ASN A 29 7.85 -55.36 -19.13
N ALA A 30 7.42 -55.03 -20.35
CA ALA A 30 7.43 -53.65 -20.86
C ALA A 30 6.24 -52.80 -20.38
N ARG A 31 5.19 -53.41 -19.80
CA ARG A 31 4.01 -52.69 -19.29
C ARG A 31 4.13 -52.22 -17.84
N ASP A 32 5.08 -52.74 -17.06
CA ASP A 32 5.20 -52.43 -15.63
C ASP A 32 6.23 -51.35 -15.27
N VAL A 33 6.93 -50.77 -16.24
CA VAL A 33 7.78 -49.61 -15.98
C VAL A 33 7.64 -48.63 -17.13
N SER A 34 6.54 -47.87 -17.13
CA SER A 34 6.58 -46.54 -17.75
C SER A 34 7.57 -45.71 -16.96
N SER A 35 8.87 -45.91 -17.24
CA SER A 35 9.96 -45.28 -16.53
C SER A 35 9.74 -43.77 -16.63
N PHE A 36 9.43 -43.16 -15.51
CA PHE A 36 9.37 -41.73 -15.38
C PHE A 36 10.74 -41.19 -15.79
N ILE A 37 10.81 -40.53 -16.96
CA ILE A 37 12.02 -39.85 -17.41
C ILE A 37 11.88 -38.41 -16.92
N PRO A 38 12.53 -38.02 -15.81
CA PRO A 38 12.42 -36.67 -15.32
C PRO A 38 13.03 -35.70 -16.33
N GLY A 39 12.19 -34.77 -16.78
CA GLY A 39 12.61 -33.60 -17.54
C GLY A 39 13.20 -32.51 -16.64
N PRO A 40 13.90 -31.51 -17.21
CA PRO A 40 14.27 -30.32 -16.47
C PRO A 40 13.03 -29.59 -15.95
N CYS A 41 13.14 -28.95 -14.78
CA CYS A 41 12.06 -28.13 -14.23
C CYS A 41 11.68 -27.02 -15.23
N GLN A 42 10.42 -27.01 -15.66
CA GLN A 42 9.94 -26.10 -16.70
C GLN A 42 9.81 -24.67 -16.20
N HIS A 43 9.69 -24.49 -14.88
CA HIS A 43 9.48 -23.20 -14.22
C HIS A 43 10.77 -22.50 -13.79
N ASN A 44 11.94 -23.00 -14.19
CA ASN A 44 13.24 -22.40 -13.86
C ASN A 44 13.33 -20.91 -14.19
N LYS A 45 12.73 -20.48 -15.32
CA LYS A 45 12.69 -19.06 -15.71
C LYS A 45 11.86 -18.22 -14.72
N LYS A 46 10.77 -18.79 -14.19
CA LYS A 46 9.89 -18.12 -13.22
C LYS A 46 10.59 -17.97 -11.88
N PHE A 47 11.22 -19.03 -11.40
CA PHE A 47 12.01 -18.98 -10.16
C PHE A 47 13.22 -18.05 -10.28
N ALA A 48 13.92 -18.04 -11.41
CA ALA A 48 15.02 -17.11 -11.66
C ALA A 48 14.57 -15.63 -11.59
N CYS A 49 13.36 -15.33 -12.08
CA CYS A 49 12.79 -13.98 -12.05
C CYS A 49 12.60 -13.44 -10.62
N VAL A 50 12.36 -14.33 -9.64
CA VAL A 50 12.27 -13.96 -8.21
C VAL A 50 13.65 -13.97 -7.58
N PHE A 51 14.47 -14.97 -7.91
CA PHE A 51 15.77 -15.18 -7.29
C PHE A 51 16.74 -14.01 -7.52
N PHE A 52 16.90 -13.55 -8.76
CA PHE A 52 17.91 -12.52 -9.07
C PHE A 52 17.64 -11.18 -8.37
N PRO A 53 16.42 -10.62 -8.39
CA PRO A 53 16.13 -9.39 -7.66
C PRO A 53 16.34 -9.52 -6.15
N CYS A 54 16.07 -10.68 -5.55
CA CYS A 54 16.19 -10.89 -4.11
C CYS A 54 17.65 -11.17 -3.66
N VAL A 55 18.44 -11.88 -4.48
CA VAL A 55 19.80 -12.30 -4.10
C VAL A 55 20.83 -11.17 -4.25
N VAL A 56 20.64 -10.25 -5.21
CA VAL A 56 21.59 -9.15 -5.44
C VAL A 56 21.66 -8.21 -4.23
N PRO A 57 20.53 -7.74 -3.66
CA PRO A 57 20.58 -6.94 -2.45
C PRO A 57 21.00 -7.73 -1.21
N LEU A 58 20.73 -9.04 -1.17
CA LEU A 58 21.23 -9.91 -0.10
C LEU A 58 22.76 -9.95 -0.10
N PHE A 59 23.41 -10.10 -1.25
CA PHE A 59 24.87 -10.03 -1.34
C PHE A 59 25.40 -8.63 -1.08
N TYR A 60 24.67 -7.58 -1.48
CA TYR A 60 25.04 -6.21 -1.13
C TYR A 60 25.04 -6.00 0.39
N ILE A 61 24.03 -6.53 1.10
CA ILE A 61 23.92 -6.42 2.56
C ILE A 61 24.93 -7.34 3.28
N GLY A 62 25.10 -8.57 2.79
CA GLY A 62 26.00 -9.56 3.38
C GLY A 62 27.49 -9.35 3.06
N GLY A 63 27.78 -8.51 2.07
CA GLY A 63 29.13 -8.16 1.64
C GLY A 63 29.95 -9.33 1.08
N GLU A 64 31.27 -9.15 1.08
CA GLU A 64 32.23 -10.11 0.55
C GLU A 64 32.18 -11.46 1.27
N LEU A 65 31.85 -11.49 2.56
CA LEU A 65 31.75 -12.71 3.35
C LEU A 65 30.64 -13.63 2.85
N LEU A 66 29.44 -13.08 2.63
CA LEU A 66 28.31 -13.87 2.15
C LEU A 66 28.53 -14.33 0.71
N PHE A 67 29.09 -13.47 -0.14
CA PHE A 67 29.45 -13.81 -1.51
C PHE A 67 30.53 -14.92 -1.55
N GLY A 68 31.58 -14.78 -0.75
CA GLY A 68 32.65 -15.77 -0.64
C GLY A 68 32.14 -17.12 -0.14
N SER A 69 31.24 -17.11 0.85
CA SER A 69 30.57 -18.33 1.33
C SER A 69 29.71 -18.99 0.25
N ALA A 70 28.98 -18.22 -0.57
CA ALA A 70 28.22 -18.76 -1.69
C ALA A 70 29.11 -19.45 -2.73
N VAL A 71 30.22 -18.79 -3.13
CA VAL A 71 31.20 -19.36 -4.08
C VAL A 71 31.84 -20.62 -3.51
N PHE A 72 32.22 -20.60 -2.24
CA PHE A 72 32.79 -21.75 -1.54
C PHE A 72 31.80 -22.92 -1.47
N CYS A 73 30.54 -22.66 -1.16
CA CYS A 73 29.48 -23.67 -1.15
C CYS A 73 29.28 -24.28 -2.54
N LEU A 74 29.24 -23.47 -3.60
CA LEU A 74 29.16 -23.96 -4.98
C LEU A 74 30.38 -24.80 -5.38
N LEU A 75 31.58 -24.40 -4.95
CA LEU A 75 32.81 -25.14 -5.21
C LEU A 75 32.79 -26.51 -4.52
N ILE A 76 32.34 -26.60 -3.26
CA ILE A 76 32.18 -27.86 -2.55
C ILE A 76 31.23 -28.78 -3.31
N VAL A 77 30.05 -28.29 -3.70
CA VAL A 77 29.07 -29.09 -4.45
C VAL A 77 29.68 -29.58 -5.75
N TYR A 78 30.35 -28.70 -6.51
CA TYR A 78 31.01 -29.06 -7.77
C TYR A 78 32.13 -30.11 -7.58
N LEU A 79 32.95 -29.97 -6.54
CA LEU A 79 34.02 -30.92 -6.26
C LEU A 79 33.45 -32.27 -5.83
N VAL A 80 32.45 -32.30 -4.96
CA VAL A 80 31.81 -33.54 -4.51
C VAL A 80 31.07 -34.23 -5.67
N ASP A 81 30.38 -33.47 -6.51
CA ASP A 81 29.68 -34.02 -7.67
C ASP A 81 30.65 -34.68 -8.68
N ASN A 82 31.84 -34.09 -8.87
CA ASN A 82 32.87 -34.65 -9.76
C ASN A 82 33.72 -35.76 -9.14
N THR A 83 33.92 -35.76 -7.81
CA THR A 83 34.80 -36.73 -7.14
C THR A 83 34.07 -37.93 -6.57
N SER A 84 32.81 -37.76 -6.15
CA SER A 84 32.06 -38.85 -5.51
C SER A 84 31.49 -39.79 -6.56
N ARG A 85 31.74 -41.10 -6.39
CA ARG A 85 31.09 -42.15 -7.21
C ARG A 85 29.60 -42.32 -6.87
N SER A 86 29.17 -41.82 -5.71
CA SER A 86 27.81 -41.96 -5.21
C SER A 86 27.04 -40.66 -5.37
N ARG A 87 25.95 -40.69 -6.14
CA ARG A 87 25.04 -39.54 -6.33
C ARG A 87 24.42 -39.03 -5.02
N ARG A 88 24.29 -39.90 -4.01
CA ARG A 88 23.78 -39.51 -2.68
C ARG A 88 24.74 -38.56 -1.96
N SER A 89 26.04 -38.70 -2.18
CA SER A 89 27.05 -37.81 -1.59
C SER A 89 26.94 -36.38 -2.13
N SER A 90 26.61 -36.22 -3.42
CA SER A 90 26.35 -34.91 -4.05
C SER A 90 25.11 -34.23 -3.45
N LEU A 91 24.01 -34.97 -3.23
CA LEU A 91 22.81 -34.44 -2.58
C LEU A 91 23.09 -34.00 -1.13
N VAL A 92 23.78 -34.83 -0.35
CA VAL A 92 24.15 -34.49 1.04
C VAL A 92 25.05 -33.27 1.09
N ALA A 93 26.04 -33.19 0.18
CA ALA A 93 26.91 -32.02 0.07
C ALA A 93 26.12 -30.76 -0.29
N TYR A 94 25.15 -30.84 -1.21
CA TYR A 94 24.27 -29.72 -1.53
C TYR A 94 23.46 -29.22 -0.34
N VAL A 95 22.81 -30.13 0.41
CA VAL A 95 22.02 -29.77 1.60
C VAL A 95 22.92 -29.13 2.66
N LEU A 96 24.11 -29.70 2.90
CA LEU A 96 25.08 -29.14 3.84
C LEU A 96 25.58 -27.76 3.40
N SER A 97 25.83 -27.56 2.10
CA SER A 97 26.21 -26.27 1.53
C SER A 97 25.11 -25.21 1.71
N VAL A 98 23.84 -25.55 1.50
CA VAL A 98 22.71 -24.63 1.77
C VAL A 98 22.64 -24.27 3.27
N LEU A 99 22.86 -25.24 4.16
CA LEU A 99 22.88 -25.01 5.61
C LEU A 99 24.04 -24.08 6.03
N ILE A 100 25.25 -24.30 5.51
CA ILE A 100 26.41 -23.42 5.76
C ILE A 100 26.12 -22.00 5.25
N PHE A 101 25.52 -21.88 4.06
CA PHE A 101 25.16 -20.59 3.49
C PHE A 101 24.08 -19.87 4.33
N GLN A 102 23.09 -20.62 4.83
CA GLN A 102 22.07 -20.10 5.75
C GLN A 102 22.69 -19.59 7.06
N LEU A 103 23.57 -20.36 7.70
CA LEU A 103 24.27 -19.95 8.92
C LEU A 103 25.15 -18.71 8.69
N THR A 104 25.83 -18.65 7.54
CA THR A 104 26.60 -17.46 7.16
C THR A 104 25.69 -16.25 6.97
N SER A 105 24.54 -16.41 6.31
CA SER A 105 23.56 -15.33 6.15
C SER A 105 22.99 -14.86 7.48
N ILE A 106 22.68 -15.77 8.42
CA ILE A 106 22.27 -15.41 9.78
C ILE A 106 23.37 -14.59 10.43
N TYR A 107 24.61 -15.06 10.40
CA TYR A 107 25.75 -14.35 10.98
C TYR A 107 25.91 -12.94 10.40
N CYS A 108 25.79 -12.78 9.07
CA CYS A 108 25.83 -11.48 8.40
C CYS A 108 24.66 -10.56 8.78
N LEU A 109 23.47 -11.11 9.06
CA LEU A 109 22.25 -10.35 9.33
C LEU A 109 22.00 -10.09 10.83
N VAL A 110 22.62 -10.87 11.74
CA VAL A 110 22.52 -10.68 13.21
C VAL A 110 22.86 -9.25 13.65
N PRO A 111 23.86 -8.55 13.09
CA PRO A 111 24.12 -7.15 13.42
C PRO A 111 22.93 -6.21 13.19
N PHE A 112 22.01 -6.54 12.26
CA PHE A 112 20.80 -5.74 12.04
C PHE A 112 19.77 -5.89 13.18
N LEU A 113 19.78 -7.00 13.93
CA LEU A 113 18.93 -7.17 15.11
C LEU A 113 19.24 -6.13 16.18
N TRP A 114 20.51 -5.72 16.30
CA TRP A 114 20.91 -4.67 17.23
C TRP A 114 20.40 -3.28 16.86
N LYS A 115 20.02 -3.06 15.59
CA LYS A 115 19.40 -1.80 15.16
C LYS A 115 17.91 -1.72 15.49
N SER A 116 17.19 -2.84 15.46
CA SER A 116 15.76 -2.91 15.76
C SER A 116 15.29 -4.36 15.89
N VAL A 117 14.45 -4.65 16.88
CA VAL A 117 13.79 -5.96 17.03
C VAL A 117 12.90 -6.29 15.82
N PHE A 118 12.40 -5.27 15.10
CA PHE A 118 11.63 -5.49 13.86
C PHE A 118 12.47 -6.16 12.75
N ASN A 119 13.80 -6.10 12.82
CA ASN A 119 14.68 -6.83 11.89
C ASN A 119 14.74 -8.34 12.15
N LEU A 120 14.11 -8.84 13.24
CA LEU A 120 13.91 -10.26 13.46
C LEU A 120 13.02 -10.87 12.36
N GLY A 121 12.00 -10.13 11.94
CA GLY A 121 11.14 -10.51 10.81
C GLY A 121 11.94 -10.59 9.50
N LEU A 122 12.84 -9.63 9.26
CA LEU A 122 13.74 -9.64 8.11
C LEU A 122 14.66 -10.87 8.13
N LEU A 123 15.29 -11.16 9.27
CA LEU A 123 16.16 -12.33 9.42
C LEU A 123 15.37 -13.63 9.14
N PHE A 124 14.14 -13.73 9.64
CA PHE A 124 13.28 -14.87 9.35
C PHE A 124 12.94 -14.97 7.84
N ILE A 125 12.50 -13.87 7.22
CA ILE A 125 12.13 -13.84 5.79
C ILE A 125 13.31 -14.25 4.90
N TYR A 126 14.52 -13.74 5.17
CA TYR A 126 15.71 -14.13 4.40
C TYR A 126 16.11 -15.58 4.59
N ASN A 127 16.00 -16.11 5.80
CA ASN A 127 16.26 -17.52 6.05
C ASN A 127 15.30 -18.40 5.24
N VAL A 128 14.01 -18.06 5.26
CA VAL A 128 13.01 -18.76 4.46
C VAL A 128 13.33 -18.62 2.97
N PHE A 129 13.73 -17.44 2.50
CA PHE A 129 14.12 -17.22 1.10
C PHE A 129 15.29 -18.10 0.67
N ILE A 130 16.35 -18.22 1.49
CA ILE A 130 17.50 -19.08 1.21
C ILE A 130 17.11 -20.55 1.18
N VAL A 131 16.29 -21.00 2.14
CA VAL A 131 15.80 -22.39 2.19
C VAL A 131 14.98 -22.72 0.94
N LEU A 132 14.06 -21.83 0.53
CA LEU A 132 13.28 -22.02 -0.69
C LEU A 132 14.17 -21.98 -1.95
N SER A 133 15.18 -21.10 -1.99
CA SER A 133 16.15 -21.06 -3.09
C SER A 133 16.95 -22.38 -3.18
N GLY A 134 17.30 -22.95 -2.03
CA GLY A 134 17.87 -24.30 -1.92
C GLY A 134 16.92 -25.37 -2.45
N GLY A 135 15.62 -25.26 -2.16
CA GLY A 135 14.58 -26.11 -2.74
C GLY A 135 14.56 -26.07 -4.27
N VAL A 136 14.71 -24.88 -4.88
CA VAL A 136 14.80 -24.74 -6.35
C VAL A 136 16.01 -25.48 -6.92
N GLY A 137 17.15 -25.49 -6.22
CA GLY A 137 18.31 -26.26 -6.63
C GLY A 137 18.14 -27.77 -6.43
N LEU A 138 17.48 -28.20 -5.34
CA LEU A 138 17.11 -29.61 -5.14
C LEU A 138 16.18 -30.12 -6.26
N LEU A 139 15.28 -29.28 -6.78
CA LEU A 139 14.46 -29.62 -7.95
C LEU A 139 15.30 -29.94 -9.20
N GLN A 140 16.57 -29.50 -9.30
CA GLN A 140 17.45 -29.83 -10.43
C GLN A 140 18.17 -31.17 -10.25
N THR A 141 18.17 -31.73 -9.03
CA THR A 141 18.89 -32.97 -8.73
C THR A 141 18.13 -34.17 -9.29
N LYS A 142 18.62 -34.73 -10.40
CA LYS A 142 18.01 -35.90 -11.06
C LYS A 142 17.82 -37.08 -10.12
N GLN A 143 18.75 -37.30 -9.19
CA GLN A 143 18.64 -38.40 -8.23
C GLN A 143 17.38 -38.30 -7.37
N LEU A 144 17.08 -37.10 -6.85
CA LEU A 144 15.89 -36.86 -6.02
C LEU A 144 14.60 -37.04 -6.82
N GLN A 145 14.61 -36.64 -8.09
CA GLN A 145 13.48 -36.83 -9.01
C GLN A 145 13.17 -38.31 -9.29
N TYR A 146 14.19 -39.19 -9.28
CA TYR A 146 13.99 -40.63 -9.46
C TYR A 146 13.63 -41.36 -8.17
N GLU A 147 14.28 -41.01 -7.05
CA GLU A 147 14.05 -41.69 -5.77
C GLU A 147 12.68 -41.33 -5.17
N GLU A 148 12.28 -40.06 -5.21
CA GLU A 148 11.09 -39.54 -4.51
C GLU A 148 10.30 -38.54 -5.37
N PRO A 149 9.65 -38.98 -6.47
CA PRO A 149 8.97 -38.09 -7.41
C PRO A 149 7.78 -37.33 -6.78
N GLU A 150 7.08 -37.95 -5.82
CA GLU A 150 5.99 -37.29 -5.09
C GLU A 150 6.49 -36.13 -4.24
N PHE A 151 7.64 -36.30 -3.57
CA PHE A 151 8.28 -35.24 -2.80
C PHE A 151 8.67 -34.07 -3.70
N VAL A 152 9.23 -34.35 -4.88
CA VAL A 152 9.61 -33.32 -5.86
C VAL A 152 8.39 -32.54 -6.35
N MET A 153 7.26 -33.21 -6.61
CA MET A 153 6.02 -32.55 -7.02
C MET A 153 5.46 -31.65 -5.90
N ASN A 154 5.45 -32.13 -4.66
CA ASN A 154 5.03 -31.33 -3.51
C ASN A 154 5.96 -30.14 -3.27
N MET A 155 7.27 -30.33 -3.44
CA MET A 155 8.26 -29.25 -3.34
C MET A 155 8.09 -28.22 -4.46
N GLU A 156 7.85 -28.64 -5.70
CA GLU A 156 7.52 -27.75 -6.81
C GLU A 156 6.28 -26.92 -6.48
N TYR A 157 5.22 -27.53 -5.96
CA TYR A 157 4.01 -26.84 -5.53
C TYR A 157 4.29 -25.81 -4.42
N VAL A 158 4.98 -26.21 -3.35
CA VAL A 158 5.33 -25.30 -2.24
C VAL A 158 6.15 -24.12 -2.73
N LEU A 159 7.15 -24.35 -3.59
CA LEU A 159 7.96 -23.29 -4.18
C LEU A 159 7.12 -22.38 -5.08
N TYR A 160 6.22 -22.94 -5.86
CA TYR A 160 5.39 -22.16 -6.78
C TYR A 160 4.45 -21.20 -6.01
N VAL A 161 3.97 -21.59 -4.82
CA VAL A 161 3.12 -20.74 -3.96
C VAL A 161 3.93 -19.79 -3.08
N SER A 162 4.92 -20.30 -2.35
CA SER A 162 5.61 -19.55 -1.29
C SER A 162 6.75 -18.67 -1.80
N TYR A 163 7.43 -19.05 -2.88
CA TYR A 163 8.59 -18.33 -3.38
C TYR A 163 8.31 -16.90 -3.85
N PRO A 164 7.24 -16.60 -4.62
CA PRO A 164 6.92 -15.21 -4.97
C PRO A 164 6.55 -14.36 -3.75
N ILE A 165 5.84 -14.95 -2.77
CA ILE A 165 5.44 -14.26 -1.52
C ILE A 165 6.68 -13.89 -0.71
N VAL A 166 7.56 -14.85 -0.50
CA VAL A 166 8.79 -14.65 0.28
C VAL A 166 9.73 -13.71 -0.47
N GLY A 167 9.86 -13.84 -1.78
CA GLY A 167 10.66 -12.92 -2.59
C GLY A 167 10.16 -11.48 -2.55
N GLU A 168 8.85 -11.26 -2.61
CA GLU A 168 8.20 -9.95 -2.45
C GLU A 168 8.51 -9.36 -1.07
N LEU A 169 8.33 -10.13 -0.01
CA LEU A 169 8.64 -9.74 1.37
C LEU A 169 10.13 -9.44 1.55
N THR A 170 11.01 -10.25 0.95
CA THR A 170 12.46 -10.01 0.95
C THR A 170 12.78 -8.67 0.29
N LEU A 171 12.25 -8.40 -0.90
CA LEU A 171 12.49 -7.14 -1.61
C LEU A 171 11.91 -5.92 -0.89
N ALA A 172 10.73 -6.05 -0.30
CA ALA A 172 10.14 -4.99 0.53
C ALA A 172 11.02 -4.72 1.76
N ALA A 173 11.52 -5.77 2.43
CA ALA A 173 12.39 -5.65 3.59
C ALA A 173 13.75 -5.05 3.23
N VAL A 174 14.36 -5.46 2.10
CA VAL A 174 15.56 -4.83 1.53
C VAL A 174 15.31 -3.34 1.30
N ALA A 175 14.25 -3.02 0.56
CA ALA A 175 13.97 -1.66 0.14
C ALA A 175 13.66 -0.77 1.34
N GLY A 176 12.99 -1.31 2.37
CA GLY A 176 12.78 -0.62 3.63
C GLY A 176 14.08 -0.27 4.35
N ASN A 177 15.08 -1.16 4.29
CA ASN A 177 16.39 -0.91 4.89
C ASN A 177 17.30 -0.02 4.04
N MET A 178 17.19 -0.06 2.71
CA MET A 178 18.03 0.72 1.79
C MET A 178 17.47 2.12 1.50
N PHE A 179 16.16 2.25 1.33
CA PHE A 179 15.48 3.46 0.86
C PHE A 179 14.50 4.04 1.88
N SER A 180 14.46 3.50 3.11
CA SER A 180 13.51 3.76 4.19
C SER A 180 12.19 2.96 4.12
N TRP A 181 11.64 2.61 5.28
CA TRP A 181 10.41 1.84 5.42
C TRP A 181 9.17 2.42 4.71
N PRO A 182 9.01 3.75 4.56
CA PRO A 182 7.96 4.33 3.71
C PRO A 182 8.01 3.90 2.24
N VAL A 183 9.18 3.50 1.74
CA VAL A 183 9.38 3.11 0.34
C VAL A 183 9.15 1.60 0.13
N ALA A 184 9.32 0.79 1.19
CA ALA A 184 9.14 -0.66 1.17
C ALA A 184 7.82 -1.14 0.53
N PRO A 185 6.65 -0.51 0.79
CA PRO A 185 5.41 -0.97 0.22
C PRO A 185 5.29 -0.74 -1.29
N PHE A 186 5.98 0.28 -1.85
CA PHE A 186 6.03 0.47 -3.30
C PHE A 186 6.82 -0.66 -3.97
N PHE A 187 7.91 -1.10 -3.34
CA PHE A 187 8.66 -2.27 -3.80
C PHE A 187 7.83 -3.55 -3.66
N CYS A 188 7.08 -3.70 -2.56
CA CYS A 188 6.12 -4.78 -2.37
C CYS A 188 5.09 -4.83 -3.52
N ILE A 189 4.46 -3.70 -3.85
CA ILE A 189 3.47 -3.60 -4.94
C ILE A 189 4.10 -3.89 -6.30
N ILE A 190 5.24 -3.27 -6.62
CA ILE A 190 5.91 -3.42 -7.92
C ILE A 190 6.35 -4.87 -8.13
N PHE A 191 7.11 -5.42 -7.18
CA PHE A 191 7.63 -6.78 -7.30
C PHE A 191 6.55 -7.83 -7.07
N GLY A 192 5.60 -7.59 -6.17
CA GLY A 192 4.41 -8.43 -5.98
C GLY A 192 3.59 -8.53 -7.27
N PHE A 193 3.36 -7.41 -7.98
CA PHE A 193 2.68 -7.43 -9.27
C PHE A 193 3.49 -8.18 -10.35
N LEU A 194 4.80 -7.92 -10.45
CA LEU A 194 5.68 -8.63 -11.40
C LEU A 194 5.69 -10.13 -11.14
N PHE A 195 5.80 -10.54 -9.88
CA PHE A 195 5.78 -11.96 -9.50
C PHE A 195 4.40 -12.57 -9.73
N LEU A 196 3.31 -11.86 -9.42
CA LEU A 196 1.97 -12.33 -9.70
C LEU A 196 1.77 -12.50 -11.21
N GLN A 197 2.22 -11.58 -12.06
CA GLN A 197 2.15 -11.72 -13.52
C GLN A 197 2.88 -12.98 -14.03
N VAL A 198 4.01 -13.34 -13.41
CA VAL A 198 4.80 -14.52 -13.80
C VAL A 198 4.17 -15.84 -13.31
N PHE A 199 3.63 -15.85 -12.10
CA PHE A 199 3.15 -17.07 -11.43
C PHE A 199 1.64 -17.33 -11.60
N TYR A 200 0.82 -16.29 -11.79
CA TYR A 200 -0.64 -16.38 -11.92
C TYR A 200 -1.15 -17.16 -13.14
N PRO A 201 -0.51 -17.10 -14.33
CA PRO A 201 -0.95 -17.89 -15.47
C PRO A 201 -0.99 -19.39 -15.14
N PRO A 202 -2.08 -20.09 -15.50
CA PRO A 202 -2.25 -21.50 -15.17
C PRO A 202 -1.07 -22.30 -15.73
N SER A 203 -0.38 -23.00 -14.84
CA SER A 203 0.84 -23.75 -15.17
C SER A 203 0.67 -25.21 -14.75
N LYS A 204 1.12 -26.12 -15.61
CA LYS A 204 1.13 -27.56 -15.36
C LYS A 204 2.39 -27.91 -14.54
N SER A 205 2.30 -28.91 -13.66
CA SER A 205 3.48 -29.41 -12.95
C SER A 205 4.50 -29.97 -13.94
N SER A 206 5.78 -29.67 -13.70
CA SER A 206 6.87 -30.17 -14.54
C SER A 206 7.05 -31.68 -14.41
N PHE A 207 6.57 -32.26 -13.30
CA PHE A 207 6.80 -33.65 -12.90
C PHE A 207 5.53 -34.50 -12.83
N SER A 208 4.37 -33.94 -13.21
CA SER A 208 3.14 -34.73 -13.31
C SER A 208 3.27 -35.77 -14.42
N ASN A 209 3.08 -37.05 -14.06
CA ASN A 209 3.28 -38.24 -14.91
C ASN A 209 2.75 -38.04 -16.34
N GLN A 210 3.66 -37.87 -17.30
CA GLN A 210 3.35 -37.87 -18.73
C GLN A 210 3.02 -39.28 -19.28
N SER A 211 2.96 -40.30 -18.43
CA SER A 211 3.01 -41.69 -18.84
C SER A 211 1.68 -42.44 -18.85
N VAL A 212 0.54 -41.76 -19.01
CA VAL A 212 -0.68 -42.46 -19.44
C VAL A 212 -0.85 -42.23 -20.93
N VAL A 213 -0.26 -43.11 -21.73
CA VAL A 213 -0.68 -43.32 -23.12
C VAL A 213 -2.19 -43.61 -23.05
N HIS A 214 -3.01 -42.60 -23.31
CA HIS A 214 -4.46 -42.74 -23.25
C HIS A 214 -4.87 -43.85 -24.22
N GLN A 215 -5.37 -44.96 -23.68
CA GLN A 215 -6.12 -45.91 -24.49
C GLN A 215 -7.34 -45.15 -25.04
N ALA A 216 -7.55 -45.21 -26.35
CA ALA A 216 -8.65 -44.54 -27.02
C ALA A 216 -9.98 -44.94 -26.35
N GLY A 217 -10.65 -43.98 -25.71
CA GLY A 217 -11.95 -44.19 -25.07
C GLY A 217 -12.05 -43.89 -23.57
N GLN A 218 -10.94 -43.65 -22.85
CA GLN A 218 -11.00 -43.21 -21.45
C GLN A 218 -11.11 -41.68 -21.35
N GLU A 219 -12.05 -41.21 -20.51
CA GLU A 219 -12.20 -39.80 -20.15
C GLU A 219 -10.88 -39.24 -19.62
N ARG A 220 -10.46 -38.09 -20.15
CA ARG A 220 -9.24 -37.42 -19.70
C ARG A 220 -9.42 -37.07 -18.22
N PRO A 221 -8.54 -37.52 -17.32
CA PRO A 221 -8.57 -37.07 -15.94
C PRO A 221 -8.42 -35.53 -15.94
N PRO A 222 -9.17 -34.83 -15.07
CA PRO A 222 -9.15 -33.37 -15.04
C PRO A 222 -7.72 -32.87 -14.86
N GLU A 223 -7.27 -31.99 -15.75
CA GLU A 223 -5.93 -31.43 -15.71
C GLU A 223 -5.70 -30.71 -14.37
N ARG A 224 -4.80 -31.25 -13.54
CA ARG A 224 -4.45 -30.62 -12.26
C ARG A 224 -3.45 -29.50 -12.52
N PHE A 225 -3.93 -28.26 -12.50
CA PHE A 225 -3.06 -27.07 -12.46
C PHE A 225 -2.34 -27.00 -11.11
N ILE A 226 -1.10 -26.49 -11.09
CA ILE A 226 -0.33 -26.32 -9.85
C ILE A 226 -1.08 -25.39 -8.89
N LEU A 227 -1.68 -24.31 -9.41
CA LEU A 227 -2.52 -23.41 -8.63
C LEU A 227 -4.01 -23.69 -8.86
N THR A 228 -4.66 -24.11 -7.79
CA THR A 228 -6.11 -24.08 -7.58
C THR A 228 -6.60 -22.65 -7.28
N SER A 229 -7.92 -22.47 -7.28
CA SER A 229 -8.55 -21.16 -7.02
C SER A 229 -8.21 -20.58 -5.65
N LEU A 230 -7.92 -21.42 -4.65
CA LEU A 230 -7.59 -20.98 -3.30
C LEU A 230 -6.19 -20.35 -3.26
N GLU A 231 -5.20 -20.98 -3.88
CA GLU A 231 -3.84 -20.41 -3.90
C GLU A 231 -3.77 -19.14 -4.76
N LYS A 232 -4.56 -19.05 -5.82
CA LYS A 232 -4.67 -17.80 -6.61
C LYS A 232 -5.24 -16.67 -5.75
N THR A 233 -6.23 -17.00 -4.92
CA THR A 233 -6.79 -16.05 -3.95
C THR A 233 -5.77 -15.70 -2.88
N LEU A 234 -4.93 -16.64 -2.44
CA LEU A 234 -3.88 -16.40 -1.45
C LEU A 234 -2.75 -15.51 -1.99
N LEU A 235 -2.32 -15.70 -3.25
CA LEU A 235 -1.35 -14.81 -3.91
C LEU A 235 -1.94 -13.40 -4.11
N LEU A 236 -3.22 -13.31 -4.50
CA LEU A 236 -3.91 -12.03 -4.64
C LEU A 236 -4.12 -11.35 -3.28
N PHE A 237 -4.45 -12.13 -2.26
CA PHE A 237 -4.61 -11.65 -0.89
C PHE A 237 -3.28 -11.18 -0.32
N ASN A 238 -2.16 -11.85 -0.60
CA ASN A 238 -0.83 -11.44 -0.18
C ASN A 238 -0.44 -10.07 -0.77
N LEU A 239 -0.71 -9.85 -2.07
CA LEU A 239 -0.52 -8.55 -2.71
C LEU A 239 -1.39 -7.44 -2.08
N VAL A 240 -2.56 -7.79 -1.52
CA VAL A 240 -3.47 -6.83 -0.90
C VAL A 240 -3.16 -6.62 0.59
N THR A 241 -2.76 -7.65 1.32
CA THR A 241 -2.58 -7.62 2.79
C THR A 241 -1.17 -7.28 3.24
N VAL A 242 -0.13 -7.58 2.45
CA VAL A 242 1.24 -7.26 2.84
C VAL A 242 1.52 -5.75 2.70
N PRO A 243 1.18 -5.09 1.58
CA PRO A 243 1.11 -3.63 1.55
C PRO A 243 0.04 -3.14 2.52
N GLY A 244 -1.13 -3.79 2.57
CA GLY A 244 -2.23 -3.41 3.44
C GLY A 244 -1.93 -3.40 4.95
N SER A 245 -0.86 -4.05 5.44
CA SER A 245 -0.49 -4.08 6.87
C SER A 245 0.67 -3.15 7.22
N MET A 246 1.60 -2.85 6.30
CA MET A 246 2.64 -1.83 6.51
C MET A 246 2.22 -0.41 6.08
N PHE A 247 1.06 -0.27 5.43
CA PHE A 247 0.68 0.93 4.68
C PHE A 247 -0.68 1.53 5.12
N ILE A 248 -1.36 1.00 6.16
CA ILE A 248 -2.57 1.61 6.77
C ILE A 248 -2.33 3.07 7.19
N ILE A 249 -1.08 3.43 7.47
CA ILE A 249 -0.70 4.75 7.98
C ILE A 249 -0.38 5.76 6.86
N ARG A 250 -0.20 5.33 5.58
CA ARG A 250 0.13 6.22 4.46
C ARG A 250 -0.62 5.94 3.13
N LEU A 251 -1.44 4.88 3.02
CA LEU A 251 -2.31 4.56 1.86
C LEU A 251 -3.56 5.44 1.79
N LEU A 252 -3.50 6.61 2.40
CA LEU A 252 -4.25 7.75 1.88
C LEU A 252 -3.69 8.23 0.52
N LEU A 253 -2.48 7.76 0.15
CA LEU A 253 -1.93 7.84 -1.19
C LEU A 253 -2.33 6.64 -2.11
N SER A 254 -3.11 5.67 -1.60
CA SER A 254 -3.57 4.47 -2.34
C SER A 254 -4.59 4.78 -3.41
N GLY A 255 -5.44 5.79 -3.24
CA GLY A 255 -6.65 5.95 -4.05
C GLY A 255 -6.41 5.98 -5.56
N ILE A 256 -5.19 6.34 -5.98
CA ILE A 256 -4.79 6.39 -7.39
C ILE A 256 -4.45 5.00 -7.95
N LEU A 257 -4.01 4.03 -7.14
CA LEU A 257 -3.57 2.72 -7.63
C LEU A 257 -4.71 1.71 -7.90
N PRO A 258 -5.79 1.58 -7.10
CA PRO A 258 -6.97 0.82 -7.49
C PRO A 258 -7.68 1.43 -8.69
N VAL A 259 -7.67 2.75 -8.84
CA VAL A 259 -8.24 3.44 -10.01
C VAL A 259 -7.35 3.24 -11.24
N PHE A 260 -6.01 3.26 -11.09
CA PHE A 260 -5.04 2.89 -12.12
C PHE A 260 -5.10 1.40 -12.49
N LEU A 261 -5.31 0.50 -11.53
CA LEU A 261 -5.49 -0.94 -11.72
C LEU A 261 -6.86 -1.26 -12.35
N CYS A 262 -7.91 -0.49 -12.07
CA CYS A 262 -9.18 -0.56 -12.80
C CYS A 262 -9.05 -0.10 -14.26
N THR A 263 -8.08 0.75 -14.60
CA THR A 263 -7.74 1.12 -16.01
C THR A 263 -6.68 0.24 -16.67
N CYS A 264 -5.91 -0.56 -15.92
CA CYS A 264 -4.80 -1.37 -16.42
C CYS A 264 -5.07 -2.89 -16.41
N LEU A 265 -6.11 -3.36 -15.73
CA LEU A 265 -6.63 -4.70 -15.95
C LEU A 265 -7.02 -4.81 -17.43
N ASP A 266 -6.51 -5.84 -18.10
CA ASP A 266 -6.87 -6.22 -19.48
C ASP A 266 -8.33 -6.66 -19.45
N ILE A 267 -9.24 -5.69 -19.39
CA ILE A 267 -10.67 -5.91 -19.57
C ILE A 267 -10.92 -6.02 -21.07
N ARG A 268 -10.35 -7.06 -21.68
CA ARG A 268 -10.47 -7.31 -23.12
C ARG A 268 -11.94 -7.55 -23.50
N GLU A 269 -12.73 -8.09 -22.58
CA GLU A 269 -14.16 -8.35 -22.73
C GLU A 269 -15.03 -7.07 -22.67
N GLU A 270 -14.76 -6.10 -21.78
CA GLU A 270 -15.46 -4.79 -21.79
C GLU A 270 -14.87 -3.76 -22.76
N MET A 271 -13.62 -3.86 -23.20
CA MET A 271 -13.06 -2.97 -24.24
C MET A 271 -13.59 -3.31 -25.64
N ASP A 272 -13.85 -4.60 -25.91
CA ASP A 272 -14.53 -5.04 -27.14
C ASP A 272 -16.01 -4.56 -27.17
N PHE A 273 -16.59 -4.17 -26.03
CA PHE A 273 -17.93 -3.57 -25.92
C PHE A 273 -17.98 -2.06 -26.28
N LEU A 274 -16.85 -1.35 -26.41
CA LEU A 274 -16.79 0.12 -26.60
C LEU A 274 -16.14 0.60 -27.92
N GLU A 275 -15.77 -0.31 -28.83
CA GLU A 275 -15.26 -0.04 -30.20
C GLU A 275 -14.06 0.94 -30.34
N PHE A 276 -13.18 1.08 -29.35
CA PHE A 276 -11.97 1.92 -29.50
C PHE A 276 -10.83 1.23 -30.25
N SER A 277 -10.16 1.96 -31.16
CA SER A 277 -9.04 1.43 -31.95
C SER A 277 -7.75 1.26 -31.12
N LYS A 278 -7.09 0.11 -31.33
CA LYS A 278 -5.92 -0.36 -30.56
C LYS A 278 -4.71 0.58 -30.62
N GLU A 279 -4.61 1.40 -31.66
CA GLU A 279 -3.46 2.27 -31.88
C GLU A 279 -3.48 3.55 -31.01
N ASN A 280 -4.67 4.05 -30.69
CA ASN A 280 -4.83 5.25 -29.85
C ASN A 280 -4.53 4.96 -28.38
N VAL A 281 -4.85 3.75 -27.92
CA VAL A 281 -4.57 3.27 -26.56
C VAL A 281 -3.06 3.19 -26.30
N ALA A 282 -2.29 2.81 -27.32
CA ALA A 282 -0.84 2.69 -27.20
C ALA A 282 -0.15 4.07 -27.06
N LYS A 283 -0.63 5.07 -27.80
CA LYS A 283 -0.08 6.45 -27.78
C LYS A 283 -0.36 7.16 -26.45
N VAL A 284 -1.54 6.94 -25.86
CA VAL A 284 -1.92 7.52 -24.56
C VAL A 284 -1.13 6.90 -23.39
N LYS A 285 -0.90 5.58 -23.42
CA LYS A 285 -0.08 4.86 -22.43
C LYS A 285 1.37 5.37 -22.41
N LEU A 286 1.95 5.62 -23.58
CA LEU A 286 3.34 6.10 -23.69
C LEU A 286 3.50 7.53 -23.17
N GLY A 287 2.52 8.40 -23.43
CA GLY A 287 2.57 9.80 -23.01
C GLY A 287 2.50 9.99 -21.49
N SER A 288 1.66 9.22 -20.79
CA SER A 288 1.48 9.38 -19.32
C SER A 288 2.66 8.89 -18.48
N GLY A 289 3.39 7.86 -18.96
CA GLY A 289 4.52 7.28 -18.23
C GLY A 289 5.78 8.15 -18.25
N VAL A 290 6.00 8.94 -19.31
CA VAL A 290 7.16 9.84 -19.41
C VAL A 290 6.95 11.10 -18.56
N GLY A 291 5.69 11.57 -18.43
CA GLY A 291 5.37 12.76 -17.65
C GLY A 291 5.54 12.59 -16.12
N SER A 292 5.24 11.42 -15.57
CA SER A 292 5.29 11.18 -14.10
C SER A 292 6.72 11.08 -13.55
N VAL A 293 7.66 10.59 -14.36
CA VAL A 293 9.08 10.43 -13.99
C VAL A 293 9.80 11.77 -13.91
N ILE A 294 9.48 12.70 -14.83
CA ILE A 294 10.10 14.04 -14.85
C ILE A 294 9.61 14.88 -13.66
N LEU A 295 8.36 14.72 -13.23
CA LEU A 295 7.77 15.45 -12.10
C LEU A 295 8.38 15.06 -10.74
N LEU A 296 8.68 13.77 -10.53
CA LEU A 296 9.26 13.24 -9.29
C LEU A 296 10.70 13.75 -9.06
N CYS A 297 11.51 13.81 -10.12
CA CYS A 297 12.89 14.32 -10.04
C CYS A 297 12.92 15.85 -9.83
N MET A 298 12.01 16.58 -10.45
CA MET A 298 11.88 18.03 -10.24
C MET A 298 11.45 18.35 -8.79
N LEU A 299 10.52 17.59 -8.19
CA LEU A 299 10.06 17.81 -6.81
C LEU A 299 11.15 17.57 -5.76
N LEU A 300 11.99 16.55 -5.96
CA LEU A 300 13.09 16.23 -5.03
C LEU A 300 14.20 17.28 -5.04
N VAL A 301 14.50 17.87 -6.20
CA VAL A 301 15.54 18.91 -6.34
C VAL A 301 15.00 20.30 -5.98
N TRP A 302 13.76 20.62 -6.37
CA TRP A 302 13.14 21.91 -6.10
C TRP A 302 12.79 22.10 -4.62
N SER A 303 12.45 21.03 -3.90
CA SER A 303 12.09 21.15 -2.47
C SER A 303 13.19 21.75 -1.59
N GLY A 304 14.44 21.83 -2.08
CA GLY A 304 15.58 22.40 -1.34
C GLY A 304 15.87 21.73 -0.01
N SER A 305 15.19 20.61 0.30
CA SER A 305 15.03 20.12 1.67
C SER A 305 16.23 19.32 2.17
N VAL A 306 17.25 19.10 1.33
CA VAL A 306 18.44 18.37 1.75
C VAL A 306 19.67 19.03 1.16
N ALA A 307 20.37 19.80 1.99
CA ALA A 307 21.77 20.08 1.76
C ALA A 307 22.56 18.78 1.99
N PRO A 308 23.53 18.41 1.13
CA PRO A 308 24.12 17.07 1.07
C PRO A 308 24.87 16.61 2.34
N HIS A 309 24.94 17.45 3.37
CA HIS A 309 25.72 17.28 4.59
C HIS A 309 24.89 17.07 5.88
N VAL A 310 23.54 17.14 5.86
CA VAL A 310 22.70 17.01 7.08
C VAL A 310 22.29 15.56 7.41
N LEU A 311 22.61 14.60 6.54
CA LEU A 311 22.39 13.14 6.73
C LEU A 311 22.92 12.53 8.07
N PRO A 312 24.03 13.00 8.69
CA PRO A 312 24.62 12.34 9.87
C PRO A 312 23.94 12.63 11.23
N VAL A 313 23.26 13.77 11.40
CA VAL A 313 22.77 14.24 12.72
C VAL A 313 21.53 13.46 13.19
N MET A 314 20.76 12.91 12.26
CA MET A 314 19.54 12.12 12.53
C MET A 314 19.78 10.80 13.28
N ILE A 315 21.00 10.26 13.26
CA ILE A 315 21.32 8.92 13.80
C ILE A 315 21.68 8.97 15.29
N GLY A 316 22.19 10.11 15.81
CA GLY A 316 22.67 10.24 17.20
C GLY A 316 21.58 10.22 18.27
N ASN A 317 20.37 10.70 17.97
CA ASN A 317 19.32 10.87 18.98
C ASN A 317 18.62 9.56 19.38
N VAL A 318 18.77 8.49 18.59
CA VAL A 318 18.11 7.20 18.84
C VAL A 318 18.85 6.37 19.89
N VAL A 319 20.16 6.59 20.05
CA VAL A 319 21.03 5.77 20.91
C VAL A 319 20.94 6.15 22.39
N CYS A 320 20.71 7.43 22.73
CA CYS A 320 20.55 7.86 24.12
C CYS A 320 19.24 7.40 24.78
N GLY A 321 18.19 7.13 24.00
CA GLY A 321 16.86 6.77 24.53
C GLY A 321 16.78 5.37 25.13
N VAL A 322 17.60 4.43 24.66
CA VAL A 322 17.54 3.01 25.06
C VAL A 322 18.28 2.76 26.38
N PHE A 323 19.29 3.58 26.69
CA PHE A 323 20.17 3.38 27.85
C PHE A 323 19.55 3.86 29.18
N ILE A 324 18.56 4.75 29.15
CA ILE A 324 17.89 5.32 30.33
C ILE A 324 16.79 4.38 30.87
N TRP A 325 16.30 3.45 30.04
CA TRP A 325 15.18 2.54 30.37
C TRP A 325 15.58 1.37 31.28
N VAL A 326 16.84 0.92 31.20
CA VAL A 326 17.31 -0.29 31.88
C VAL A 326 17.73 -0.02 33.34
N THR A 327 18.00 1.23 33.73
CA THR A 327 18.70 1.53 35.00
C THR A 327 17.91 2.23 36.11
N SER A 328 16.68 2.72 35.89
CA SER A 328 16.01 3.53 36.93
C SER A 328 14.90 2.79 37.68
N GLY A 329 15.21 2.31 38.89
CA GLY A 329 14.21 2.08 39.93
C GLY A 329 13.62 3.41 40.41
N ILE A 330 12.31 3.41 40.71
CA ILE A 330 11.50 4.49 41.31
C ILE A 330 11.45 5.81 40.51
N ASP A 331 10.26 6.13 39.96
CA ASP A 331 9.60 7.44 40.14
C ASP A 331 8.23 7.49 39.45
N ARG A 332 7.36 8.40 39.92
CA ARG A 332 5.88 8.52 39.74
C ARG A 332 5.28 8.32 38.33
N TRP A 333 6.06 8.26 37.26
CA TRP A 333 5.59 8.05 35.88
C TRP A 333 5.29 6.59 35.52
N LYS A 334 5.89 5.62 36.23
CA LYS A 334 5.63 4.19 35.97
C LYS A 334 4.18 3.79 36.30
N GLY A 335 3.54 4.43 37.29
CA GLY A 335 2.16 4.16 37.65
C GLY A 335 1.17 4.47 36.52
N LEU A 336 1.39 5.53 35.75
CA LEU A 336 0.50 5.93 34.65
C LEU A 336 0.63 4.99 33.44
N CYS A 337 1.86 4.58 33.09
CA CYS A 337 2.08 3.61 32.01
C CYS A 337 1.56 2.21 32.36
N PHE A 338 1.77 1.73 33.60
CA PHE A 338 1.19 0.47 34.06
C PHE A 338 -0.33 0.52 34.12
N ALA A 339 -0.91 1.63 34.59
CA ALA A 339 -2.35 1.84 34.57
C ALA A 339 -2.89 1.80 33.14
N ASN A 340 -2.25 2.45 32.17
CA ASN A 340 -2.68 2.45 30.76
C ASN A 340 -2.58 1.07 30.11
N MET A 341 -1.49 0.33 30.34
CA MET A 341 -1.36 -1.05 29.87
C MET A 341 -2.40 -1.97 30.52
N PHE A 342 -2.74 -1.74 31.79
CA PHE A 342 -3.81 -2.45 32.48
C PHE A 342 -5.20 -2.07 31.95
N PHE A 343 -5.46 -0.79 31.64
CA PHE A 343 -6.70 -0.33 31.02
C PHE A 343 -6.89 -0.93 29.63
N VAL A 344 -5.85 -0.94 28.79
CA VAL A 344 -5.89 -1.57 27.46
C VAL A 344 -6.05 -3.09 27.59
N GLY A 345 -5.30 -3.73 28.49
CA GLY A 345 -5.40 -5.18 28.74
C GLY A 345 -6.79 -5.60 29.22
N THR A 346 -7.39 -4.86 30.14
CA THR A 346 -8.76 -5.12 30.62
C THR A 346 -9.83 -4.82 29.55
N MET A 347 -9.59 -3.85 28.65
CA MET A 347 -10.47 -3.60 27.50
C MET A 347 -10.47 -4.78 26.52
N LEU A 348 -9.29 -5.25 26.11
CA LEU A 348 -9.14 -6.37 25.18
C LEU A 348 -9.68 -7.69 25.76
N LEU A 349 -9.41 -7.94 27.04
CA LEU A 349 -9.95 -9.12 27.73
C LEU A 349 -11.47 -9.07 27.82
N ALA A 350 -12.05 -7.91 28.16
CA ALA A 350 -13.50 -7.75 28.24
C ALA A 350 -14.18 -7.93 26.87
N PHE A 351 -13.58 -7.40 25.80
CA PHE A 351 -14.09 -7.61 24.44
C PHE A 351 -14.08 -9.10 24.06
N TYR A 352 -12.96 -9.79 24.28
CA TYR A 352 -12.85 -11.22 24.01
C TYR A 352 -13.89 -12.04 24.79
N VAL A 353 -14.07 -11.75 26.08
CA VAL A 353 -15.05 -12.45 26.92
C VAL A 353 -16.49 -12.14 26.49
N CYS A 354 -16.82 -10.88 26.22
CA CYS A 354 -18.15 -10.46 25.78
C CYS A 354 -18.49 -11.10 24.41
N GLU A 355 -17.56 -11.18 23.45
CA GLU A 355 -17.76 -11.87 22.17
C GLU A 355 -17.93 -13.40 22.33
N ARG A 356 -17.08 -14.04 23.15
CA ARG A 356 -17.18 -15.49 23.41
C ARG A 356 -18.51 -15.86 24.07
N LEU A 357 -18.98 -15.04 25.02
CA LEU A 357 -20.27 -15.24 25.68
C LEU A 357 -21.46 -14.99 24.75
N GLN A 358 -21.33 -14.03 23.81
CA GLN A 358 -22.31 -13.82 22.75
C GLN A 358 -22.41 -15.07 21.85
N HIS A 359 -21.26 -15.58 21.38
CA HIS A 359 -21.21 -16.76 20.52
C HIS A 359 -21.72 -18.03 21.25
N ALA A 360 -21.54 -18.11 22.56
CA ALA A 360 -22.10 -19.18 23.39
C ALA A 360 -23.62 -19.02 23.65
N GLY A 361 -24.26 -17.96 23.15
CA GLY A 361 -25.68 -17.66 23.38
C GLY A 361 -26.01 -17.32 24.83
N ARG A 362 -25.00 -16.98 25.65
CA ARG A 362 -25.16 -16.69 27.08
C ARG A 362 -25.42 -15.21 27.37
N LEU A 363 -25.01 -14.32 26.46
CA LEU A 363 -25.28 -12.89 26.53
C LEU A 363 -26.11 -12.44 25.32
N HIS A 364 -27.06 -11.55 25.60
CA HIS A 364 -27.81 -10.85 24.55
C HIS A 364 -26.89 -9.85 23.83
N SER A 365 -27.05 -9.69 22.52
CA SER A 365 -26.21 -8.81 21.70
C SER A 365 -26.19 -7.37 22.22
N GLU A 366 -27.32 -6.87 22.72
CA GLU A 366 -27.39 -5.52 23.29
C GLU A 366 -26.53 -5.34 24.53
N SER A 367 -26.46 -6.36 25.39
CA SER A 367 -25.59 -6.36 26.57
C SER A 367 -24.11 -6.39 26.17
N VAL A 368 -23.79 -7.06 25.06
CA VAL A 368 -22.44 -7.13 24.49
C VAL A 368 -22.04 -5.78 23.89
N SER A 369 -22.90 -5.19 23.06
CA SER A 369 -22.72 -3.83 22.53
C SER A 369 -22.53 -2.79 23.65
N PHE A 370 -23.32 -2.88 24.73
CA PHE A 370 -23.16 -2.01 25.89
C PHE A 370 -21.84 -2.26 26.63
N CYS A 371 -21.48 -3.52 26.88
CA CYS A 371 -20.18 -3.92 27.45
C CYS A 371 -19.02 -3.33 26.63
N ILE A 372 -19.06 -3.50 25.30
CA ILE A 372 -18.04 -2.99 24.39
C ILE A 372 -17.96 -1.46 24.46
N ALA A 373 -19.11 -0.78 24.49
CA ALA A 373 -19.15 0.68 24.62
C ALA A 373 -18.57 1.20 25.94
N VAL A 374 -18.89 0.57 27.08
CA VAL A 374 -18.35 0.93 28.41
C VAL A 374 -16.85 0.72 28.48
N HIS A 375 -16.32 -0.31 27.81
CA HIS A 375 -14.88 -0.54 27.77
C HIS A 375 -14.19 0.37 26.74
N GLY A 376 -14.83 0.68 25.61
CA GLY A 376 -14.35 1.63 24.60
C GLY A 376 -14.28 3.08 25.09
N SER A 377 -15.15 3.47 26.04
CA SER A 377 -15.13 4.80 26.66
C SER A 377 -13.87 5.10 27.47
N LYS A 378 -13.03 4.08 27.73
CA LYS A 378 -11.74 4.22 28.41
C LYS A 378 -10.62 4.64 27.44
N ILE A 379 -10.78 4.45 26.13
CA ILE A 379 -9.77 4.79 25.12
C ILE A 379 -9.36 6.28 25.20
N PRO A 380 -10.29 7.25 25.29
CA PRO A 380 -9.90 8.66 25.44
C PRO A 380 -9.11 8.93 26.72
N LEU A 381 -9.40 8.23 27.82
CA LEU A 381 -8.66 8.37 29.07
C LEU A 381 -7.23 7.87 28.91
N CYS A 382 -7.05 6.72 28.25
CA CYS A 382 -5.72 6.22 27.88
C CYS A 382 -4.98 7.20 26.95
N LEU A 383 -5.64 7.76 25.95
CA LEU A 383 -5.03 8.74 25.04
C LEU A 383 -4.64 10.02 25.77
N SER A 384 -5.50 10.54 26.65
CA SER A 384 -5.25 11.76 27.43
C SER A 384 -4.13 11.62 28.48
N THR A 385 -3.84 10.39 28.91
CA THR A 385 -2.74 10.12 29.85
C THR A 385 -1.42 9.85 29.13
N ILE A 386 -1.47 9.33 27.90
CA ILE A 386 -0.28 9.16 27.05
C ILE A 386 0.18 10.52 26.50
N PHE A 387 -0.75 11.41 26.18
CA PHE A 387 -0.46 12.70 25.58
C PHE A 387 -0.85 13.85 26.51
N PRO A 388 0.09 14.69 26.99
CA PRO A 388 -0.21 15.89 27.77
C PRO A 388 -0.82 17.01 26.91
N TYR A 389 -1.50 16.66 25.81
CA TYR A 389 -2.17 17.61 24.95
C TYR A 389 -3.46 18.06 25.66
N GLN A 390 -3.40 19.23 26.30
CA GLN A 390 -4.60 19.96 26.68
C GLN A 390 -5.08 20.72 25.44
N PRO A 391 -6.22 20.36 24.83
CA PRO A 391 -6.79 21.15 23.75
C PRO A 391 -7.21 22.50 24.34
N THR A 392 -6.39 23.54 24.13
CA THR A 392 -6.75 24.91 24.53
C THR A 392 -7.86 25.48 23.65
N ALA A 393 -8.14 24.85 22.50
CA ALA A 393 -9.32 25.08 21.68
C ALA A 393 -9.75 23.74 21.04
N ALA A 394 -11.01 23.34 21.23
CA ALA A 394 -11.61 22.27 20.45
C ALA A 394 -11.70 22.72 18.98
N VAL A 395 -11.33 21.85 18.04
CA VAL A 395 -11.22 22.23 16.63
C VAL A 395 -12.59 22.18 15.94
N LEU A 396 -13.44 21.24 16.32
CA LEU A 396 -14.77 21.07 15.71
C LEU A 396 -15.93 21.35 16.68
N LEU A 397 -15.82 20.95 17.94
CA LEU A 397 -16.95 21.09 18.88
C LEU A 397 -16.89 22.42 19.64
N PRO A 398 -17.99 23.19 19.71
CA PRO A 398 -18.09 24.31 20.64
C PRO A 398 -17.81 23.85 22.07
N SER A 399 -17.13 24.69 22.86
CA SER A 399 -16.75 24.40 24.25
C SER A 399 -17.92 24.02 25.17
N PHE A 400 -19.15 24.46 24.87
CA PHE A 400 -20.35 24.12 25.63
C PHE A 400 -20.93 22.72 25.31
N LEU A 401 -20.52 22.10 24.19
CA LEU A 401 -20.89 20.73 23.80
C LEU A 401 -19.86 19.68 24.23
N LEU A 402 -18.79 20.07 24.94
CA LEU A 402 -17.87 19.15 25.60
C LEU A 402 -18.58 18.47 26.79
N MET A 403 -19.48 17.54 26.46
CA MET A 403 -19.76 16.38 27.30
C MET A 403 -18.44 15.68 27.64
N SER A 404 -18.42 14.91 28.73
CA SER A 404 -17.19 14.20 29.11
C SER A 404 -16.65 13.38 27.91
N PRO A 405 -15.35 13.46 27.57
CA PRO A 405 -14.77 12.73 26.43
C PRO A 405 -15.08 11.23 26.45
N ALA A 406 -15.16 10.65 27.66
CA ALA A 406 -15.60 9.27 27.87
C ALA A 406 -17.05 9.02 27.41
N LEU A 407 -17.99 9.94 27.68
CA LEU A 407 -19.38 9.80 27.23
C LEU A 407 -19.50 9.88 25.70
N LEU A 408 -18.75 10.77 25.06
CA LEU A 408 -18.71 10.85 23.59
C LEU A 408 -18.17 9.55 22.97
N ALA A 409 -17.05 9.03 23.49
CA ALA A 409 -16.50 7.76 23.02
C ALA A 409 -17.42 6.57 23.32
N PHE A 410 -18.12 6.59 24.45
CA PHE A 410 -19.16 5.60 24.77
C PHE A 410 -20.27 5.62 23.70
N LEU A 411 -20.85 6.79 23.41
CA LEU A 411 -21.94 6.94 22.45
C LEU A 411 -21.52 6.51 21.04
N PHE A 412 -20.32 6.90 20.61
CA PHE A 412 -19.77 6.46 19.32
C PHE A 412 -19.55 4.96 19.27
N THR A 413 -18.88 4.38 20.27
CA THR A 413 -18.61 2.94 20.30
C THR A 413 -19.92 2.15 20.34
N PHE A 414 -20.89 2.58 21.14
CA PHE A 414 -22.21 1.97 21.21
C PHE A 414 -22.93 2.01 19.86
N LEU A 415 -22.89 3.16 19.19
CA LEU A 415 -23.53 3.33 17.88
C LEU A 415 -22.85 2.49 16.79
N VAL A 416 -21.51 2.43 16.79
CA VAL A 416 -20.74 1.56 15.89
C VAL A 416 -21.08 0.09 16.13
N CYS A 417 -21.19 -0.34 17.39
CA CYS A 417 -21.60 -1.71 17.73
C CYS A 417 -23.02 -2.00 17.23
N LYS A 418 -23.98 -1.08 17.47
CA LYS A 418 -25.35 -1.21 16.95
C LYS A 418 -25.40 -1.25 15.41
N LEU A 419 -24.51 -0.51 14.74
CA LEU A 419 -24.37 -0.53 13.29
C LEU A 419 -23.80 -1.88 12.81
N ILE A 420 -22.85 -2.46 13.55
CA ILE A 420 -22.26 -3.76 13.24
C ILE A 420 -23.27 -4.90 13.47
N GLU A 421 -24.10 -4.81 14.50
CA GLU A 421 -25.11 -5.80 14.87
C GLU A 421 -26.47 -5.59 14.20
N ALA A 422 -26.60 -4.58 13.34
CA ALA A 422 -27.87 -4.23 12.71
C ALA A 422 -28.54 -5.45 12.04
N PRO A 423 -29.77 -5.82 12.43
CA PRO A 423 -30.44 -7.00 11.88
C PRO A 423 -30.72 -6.82 10.39
N ARG A 424 -30.56 -7.89 9.60
CA ARG A 424 -30.68 -7.88 8.12
C ARG A 424 -31.95 -7.21 7.59
N ASN A 425 -33.03 -7.24 8.36
CA ASN A 425 -34.36 -6.74 7.97
C ASN A 425 -34.65 -5.30 8.44
N LEU A 426 -33.64 -4.43 8.57
CA LEU A 426 -33.89 -3.02 8.90
C LEU A 426 -34.72 -2.33 7.83
N SER A 427 -35.67 -1.50 8.26
CA SER A 427 -36.38 -0.61 7.33
C SER A 427 -35.41 0.43 6.75
N ARG A 428 -35.69 0.90 5.52
CA ARG A 428 -34.89 1.93 4.84
C ARG A 428 -34.73 3.20 5.70
N ASN A 429 -35.78 3.59 6.41
CA ASN A 429 -35.79 4.77 7.27
C ASN A 429 -34.91 4.59 8.51
N GLU A 430 -34.90 3.39 9.11
CA GLU A 430 -34.02 3.09 10.25
C GLU A 430 -32.55 3.03 9.82
N ALA A 431 -32.25 2.42 8.68
CA ALA A 431 -30.89 2.36 8.15
C ALA A 431 -30.36 3.77 7.83
N LEU A 432 -31.22 4.64 7.29
CA LEU A 432 -30.88 6.05 7.06
C LEU A 432 -30.65 6.80 8.38
N LYS A 433 -31.53 6.61 9.39
CA LYS A 433 -31.34 7.19 10.73
C LYS A 433 -30.02 6.76 11.36
N LEU A 434 -29.65 5.48 11.24
CA LEU A 434 -28.37 4.97 11.72
C LEU A 434 -27.17 5.56 10.99
N CYS A 435 -27.24 5.72 9.66
CA CYS A 435 -26.15 6.36 8.90
C CYS A 435 -26.02 7.86 9.24
N ILE A 436 -27.13 8.59 9.44
CA ILE A 436 -27.06 9.99 9.90
C ILE A 436 -26.49 10.07 11.32
N ALA A 437 -26.98 9.22 12.22
CA ALA A 437 -26.48 9.15 13.58
C ALA A 437 -24.97 8.84 13.62
N SER A 438 -24.48 7.93 12.76
CA SER A 438 -23.06 7.57 12.72
C SER A 438 -22.19 8.72 12.24
N GLY A 439 -22.68 9.54 11.30
CA GLY A 439 -22.01 10.77 10.89
C GLY A 439 -21.89 11.77 12.03
N VAL A 440 -23.00 12.05 12.73
CA VAL A 440 -23.02 12.96 13.89
C VAL A 440 -22.08 12.45 15.00
N ALA A 441 -22.12 11.15 15.30
CA ALA A 441 -21.24 10.56 16.30
C ALA A 441 -19.76 10.65 15.89
N THR A 442 -19.44 10.43 14.61
CA THR A 442 -18.06 10.53 14.09
C THR A 442 -17.52 11.95 14.26
N VAL A 443 -18.29 12.96 13.87
CA VAL A 443 -17.94 14.39 14.09
C VAL A 443 -17.73 14.67 15.58
N ALA A 444 -18.66 14.22 16.42
CA ALA A 444 -18.61 14.47 17.85
C ALA A 444 -17.36 13.85 18.50
N THR A 445 -16.95 12.65 18.08
CA THR A 445 -15.76 11.98 18.62
C THR A 445 -14.44 12.34 17.97
N TYR A 446 -14.42 13.16 16.92
CA TYR A 446 -13.21 13.46 16.17
C TYR A 446 -12.12 14.02 17.09
N ASP A 447 -12.43 15.09 17.85
CA ASP A 447 -11.49 15.76 18.75
C ASP A 447 -11.00 14.84 19.88
N VAL A 448 -11.80 13.82 20.24
CA VAL A 448 -11.56 12.93 21.39
C VAL A 448 -10.76 11.68 21.02
N LEU A 449 -11.01 11.11 19.84
CA LEU A 449 -10.43 9.84 19.40
C LEU A 449 -9.50 10.01 18.20
N VAL A 450 -9.98 10.67 17.15
CA VAL A 450 -9.28 10.72 15.86
C VAL A 450 -8.10 11.69 15.92
N LEU A 451 -8.29 12.87 16.51
CA LEU A 451 -7.26 13.90 16.61
C LEU A 451 -6.03 13.44 17.43
N PRO A 452 -6.16 12.82 18.63
CA PRO A 452 -4.99 12.29 19.34
C PRO A 452 -4.28 11.17 18.59
N LEU A 453 -5.02 10.29 17.89
CA LEU A 453 -4.43 9.24 17.06
C LEU A 453 -3.69 9.84 15.86
N TRP A 454 -4.25 10.86 15.22
CA TRP A 454 -3.59 11.58 14.13
C TRP A 454 -2.28 12.21 14.60
N PHE A 455 -2.31 12.90 15.73
CA PHE A 455 -1.13 13.52 16.32
C PHE A 455 -0.06 12.48 16.69
N MET A 456 -0.47 11.31 17.18
CA MET A 456 0.43 10.19 17.45
C MET A 456 1.11 9.68 16.17
N MET A 457 0.39 9.64 15.05
CA MET A 457 0.89 9.07 13.80
C MET A 457 1.75 10.05 12.99
N THR A 458 1.41 11.34 13.00
CA THR A 458 2.02 12.34 12.12
C THR A 458 2.90 13.34 12.85
N HIS A 459 2.78 13.46 14.19
CA HIS A 459 3.38 14.52 14.99
C HIS A 459 3.03 15.94 14.52
N ALA A 460 1.98 16.09 13.71
CA ALA A 460 1.53 17.35 13.16
C ALA A 460 0.05 17.60 13.52
N ILE A 461 -0.32 18.88 13.62
CA ILE A 461 -1.72 19.27 13.77
C ILE A 461 -2.38 19.10 12.39
N PRO A 462 -3.48 18.35 12.27
CA PRO A 462 -4.17 18.18 10.99
C PRO A 462 -4.69 19.52 10.47
N SER A 463 -4.66 19.70 9.15
CA SER A 463 -5.34 20.81 8.50
C SER A 463 -6.86 20.67 8.63
N SER A 464 -7.63 21.74 8.39
CA SER A 464 -9.10 21.63 8.35
C SER A 464 -9.60 20.67 7.26
N ALA A 465 -8.83 20.49 6.18
CA ALA A 465 -9.11 19.51 5.15
C ALA A 465 -8.85 18.07 5.61
N ASP A 466 -7.75 17.82 6.33
CA ASP A 466 -7.47 16.52 6.94
C ASP A 466 -8.59 16.11 7.90
N ILE A 467 -9.07 17.07 8.70
CA ILE A 467 -10.17 16.87 9.63
C ILE A 467 -11.45 16.48 8.90
N ALA A 468 -11.85 17.27 7.90
CA ALA A 468 -13.05 17.00 7.11
C ALA A 468 -12.94 15.67 6.35
N ALA A 469 -11.80 15.39 5.74
CA ALA A 469 -11.52 14.15 5.04
C ALA A 469 -11.62 12.94 5.96
N ALA A 470 -10.95 12.96 7.11
CA ALA A 470 -10.96 11.87 8.07
C ALA A 470 -12.37 11.61 8.63
N VAL A 471 -13.15 12.66 8.93
CA VAL A 471 -14.55 12.52 9.36
C VAL A 471 -15.40 11.85 8.28
N VAL A 472 -15.35 12.37 7.04
CA VAL A 472 -16.14 11.83 5.92
C VAL A 472 -15.70 10.40 5.58
N PHE A 473 -14.41 10.10 5.70
CA PHE A 473 -13.85 8.77 5.45
C PHE A 473 -14.34 7.75 6.48
N ILE A 474 -14.21 8.05 7.78
CA ILE A 474 -14.68 7.18 8.86
C ILE A 474 -16.21 6.99 8.75
N TRP A 475 -16.95 8.06 8.48
CA TRP A 475 -18.39 7.99 8.28
C TRP A 475 -18.78 7.11 7.07
N GLY A 476 -18.13 7.31 5.93
CA GLY A 476 -18.33 6.49 4.73
C GLY A 476 -17.96 5.02 4.94
N ALA A 477 -16.92 4.74 5.73
CA ALA A 477 -16.50 3.38 6.06
C ALA A 477 -17.55 2.68 6.93
N LEU A 478 -18.10 3.39 7.92
CA LEU A 478 -19.23 2.89 8.73
C LEU A 478 -20.47 2.65 7.86
N CYS A 479 -20.83 3.59 6.98
CA CYS A 479 -22.00 3.41 6.11
C CYS A 479 -21.77 2.38 5.00
N LEU A 480 -20.54 1.94 4.72
CA LEU A 480 -20.24 0.86 3.75
C LEU A 480 -20.94 -0.43 4.12
N LYS A 481 -20.86 -0.84 5.39
CA LYS A 481 -21.53 -2.05 5.87
C LYS A 481 -23.04 -1.96 5.75
N LEU A 482 -23.63 -0.82 6.13
CA LEU A 482 -25.07 -0.57 5.97
C LEU A 482 -25.49 -0.62 4.50
N SER A 483 -24.68 -0.02 3.61
CA SER A 483 -24.95 -0.01 2.17
C SER A 483 -24.90 -1.41 1.54
N TYR A 484 -23.98 -2.26 2.02
CA TYR A 484 -23.82 -3.61 1.51
C TYR A 484 -24.94 -4.53 2.01
N GLN A 485 -25.28 -4.44 3.30
CA GLN A 485 -26.23 -5.35 3.95
C GLN A 485 -27.70 -4.96 3.70
N HIS A 486 -28.06 -3.69 3.85
CA HIS A 486 -29.47 -3.26 3.80
C HIS A 486 -29.85 -2.56 2.49
N PHE A 487 -28.90 -1.88 1.84
CA PHE A 487 -29.12 -1.27 0.53
C PHE A 487 -28.63 -2.14 -0.62
N SER A 488 -28.60 -3.46 -0.42
CA SER A 488 -28.13 -4.43 -1.41
C SER A 488 -28.86 -4.30 -2.75
N HIS A 489 -30.16 -4.04 -2.68
CA HIS A 489 -31.08 -3.86 -3.81
C HIS A 489 -31.00 -2.46 -4.46
N ILE A 490 -30.42 -1.47 -3.77
CA ILE A 490 -30.30 -0.10 -4.27
C ILE A 490 -28.84 0.14 -4.67
N MET A 491 -28.50 -0.27 -5.90
CA MET A 491 -27.15 -0.11 -6.45
C MET A 491 -26.63 1.33 -6.36
N THR A 492 -27.50 2.32 -6.47
CA THR A 492 -27.16 3.74 -6.33
C THR A 492 -26.61 4.07 -4.94
N ALA A 493 -27.14 3.47 -3.86
CA ALA A 493 -26.65 3.74 -2.51
C ALA A 493 -25.23 3.19 -2.30
N LYS A 494 -24.91 2.01 -2.84
CA LYS A 494 -23.56 1.46 -2.83
C LYS A 494 -22.58 2.36 -3.58
N ARG A 495 -22.96 2.81 -4.77
CA ARG A 495 -22.15 3.71 -5.61
C ARG A 495 -21.93 5.06 -4.94
N ILE A 496 -22.96 5.64 -4.31
CA ILE A 496 -22.83 6.88 -3.53
C ILE A 496 -21.87 6.68 -2.36
N ASN A 497 -21.93 5.57 -1.63
CA ASN A 497 -21.02 5.35 -0.52
C ASN A 497 -19.56 5.21 -0.97
N VAL A 498 -19.32 4.54 -2.11
CA VAL A 498 -18.00 4.51 -2.75
C VAL A 498 -17.55 5.92 -3.15
N LEU A 499 -18.45 6.71 -3.74
CA LEU A 499 -18.17 8.11 -4.09
C LEU A 499 -17.80 8.94 -2.85
N VAL A 500 -18.51 8.77 -1.73
CA VAL A 500 -18.21 9.45 -0.45
C VAL A 500 -16.80 9.10 0.03
N LEU A 501 -16.44 7.81 0.05
CA LEU A 501 -15.10 7.34 0.42
C LEU A 501 -14.01 7.88 -0.50
N CYS A 502 -14.24 7.88 -1.82
CA CYS A 502 -13.30 8.46 -2.77
C CYS A 502 -13.17 9.98 -2.59
N SER A 503 -14.29 10.67 -2.33
CA SER A 503 -14.30 12.12 -2.14
C SER A 503 -13.54 12.55 -0.89
N SER A 504 -13.62 11.79 0.21
CA SER A 504 -12.81 12.09 1.41
C SER A 504 -11.31 11.95 1.13
N VAL A 505 -10.91 10.93 0.37
CA VAL A 505 -9.49 10.75 -0.01
C VAL A 505 -9.04 11.90 -0.93
N LEU A 506 -9.90 12.35 -1.85
CA LEU A 506 -9.59 13.51 -2.69
C LEU A 506 -9.44 14.80 -1.88
N VAL A 507 -10.29 15.03 -0.88
CA VAL A 507 -10.19 16.20 0.01
C VAL A 507 -8.83 16.20 0.72
N GLU A 508 -8.37 15.05 1.20
CA GLU A 508 -7.07 14.96 1.87
C GLU A 508 -5.87 15.09 0.90
N ILE A 509 -6.00 14.63 -0.35
CA ILE A 509 -4.93 14.81 -1.34
C ILE A 509 -4.84 16.27 -1.78
N ILE A 510 -5.99 16.92 -2.01
CA ILE A 510 -6.08 18.27 -2.59
C ILE A 510 -5.86 19.36 -1.54
N GLN A 511 -6.16 19.08 -0.26
CA GLN A 511 -6.03 20.03 0.85
C GLN A 511 -6.72 21.39 0.59
N PRO A 512 -8.01 21.42 0.23
CA PRO A 512 -8.69 22.69 -0.02
C PRO A 512 -8.88 23.50 1.27
N ASP A 513 -8.83 24.83 1.18
CA ASP A 513 -9.09 25.69 2.34
C ASP A 513 -10.58 25.64 2.71
N PHE A 514 -10.92 25.17 3.92
CA PHE A 514 -12.31 25.09 4.40
C PHE A 514 -12.85 26.41 4.98
N ASN A 515 -12.09 27.50 4.98
CA ASN A 515 -12.60 28.80 5.41
C ASN A 515 -13.55 29.39 4.35
N ILE A 516 -14.86 29.17 4.54
CA ILE A 516 -15.92 29.59 3.60
C ILE A 516 -15.83 31.07 3.23
N TYR A 517 -15.53 31.95 4.19
CA TYR A 517 -15.40 33.38 3.92
C TYR A 517 -14.22 33.67 3.00
N ARG A 518 -13.07 33.05 3.25
CA ARG A 518 -11.88 33.19 2.42
C ARG A 518 -12.09 32.62 1.03
N VAL A 519 -12.75 31.45 0.93
CA VAL A 519 -13.10 30.83 -0.36
C VAL A 519 -14.06 31.71 -1.14
N LEU A 520 -15.11 32.25 -0.53
CA LEU A 520 -16.08 33.11 -1.20
C LEU A 520 -15.47 34.45 -1.64
N GLN A 521 -14.64 35.05 -0.80
CA GLN A 521 -13.89 36.26 -1.13
C GLN A 521 -12.92 36.01 -2.28
N ALA A 522 -12.16 34.92 -2.21
CA ALA A 522 -11.23 34.51 -3.26
C ALA A 522 -11.97 34.20 -4.57
N MET A 523 -13.11 33.50 -4.51
CA MET A 523 -13.98 33.24 -5.67
C MET A 523 -14.44 34.53 -6.34
N THR A 524 -14.86 35.51 -5.53
CA THR A 524 -15.32 36.80 -6.04
C THR A 524 -14.17 37.57 -6.69
N ALA A 525 -13.02 37.66 -6.02
CA ALA A 525 -11.82 38.30 -6.57
C ALA A 525 -11.34 37.61 -7.87
N TYR A 526 -11.40 36.29 -7.91
CA TYR A 526 -11.05 35.47 -9.07
C TYR A 526 -12.01 35.69 -10.24
N LEU A 527 -13.32 35.79 -10.00
CA LEU A 527 -14.29 36.11 -11.06
C LEU A 527 -14.10 37.54 -11.58
N VAL A 528 -13.86 38.52 -10.71
CA VAL A 528 -13.62 39.91 -11.12
C VAL A 528 -12.36 40.01 -11.98
N SER A 529 -11.30 39.28 -11.64
CA SER A 529 -10.06 39.33 -12.41
C SER A 529 -10.17 38.71 -13.80
N LEU A 530 -11.02 37.71 -13.99
CA LEU A 530 -11.32 37.17 -15.32
C LEU A 530 -11.93 38.23 -16.25
N PHE A 531 -12.69 39.20 -15.71
CA PHE A 531 -13.25 40.30 -16.50
C PHE A 531 -12.34 41.53 -16.59
N TYR A 532 -11.48 41.75 -15.59
CA TYR A 532 -10.63 42.95 -15.49
C TYR A 532 -9.15 42.60 -15.21
N PRO A 533 -8.42 42.06 -16.20
CA PRO A 533 -7.06 41.54 -16.01
C PRO A 533 -6.02 42.59 -15.61
N LEU A 534 -6.29 43.89 -15.84
CA LEU A 534 -5.37 45.00 -15.58
C LEU A 534 -5.22 45.39 -14.10
N PHE A 535 -6.14 44.97 -13.22
CA PHE A 535 -6.21 45.50 -11.84
C PHE A 535 -5.66 44.57 -10.75
N ALA A 536 -5.17 43.38 -11.08
CA ALA A 536 -5.22 42.30 -10.08
C ALA A 536 -4.02 41.34 -10.02
N THR A 537 -2.79 41.72 -10.35
CA THR A 537 -1.67 40.74 -10.42
C THR A 537 -1.41 40.00 -9.09
N GLU A 538 -1.33 40.68 -7.94
CA GLU A 538 -1.03 40.00 -6.66
C GLU A 538 -2.25 39.36 -6.00
N GLN A 539 -3.41 40.03 -6.01
CA GLN A 539 -4.63 39.50 -5.41
C GLN A 539 -5.17 38.29 -6.18
N VAL A 540 -4.91 38.19 -7.49
CA VAL A 540 -5.30 37.04 -8.31
C VAL A 540 -4.55 35.79 -7.92
N LEU A 541 -3.22 35.86 -7.80
CA LEU A 541 -2.40 34.72 -7.41
C LEU A 541 -2.83 34.14 -6.05
N LEU A 542 -3.12 35.01 -5.09
CA LEU A 542 -3.64 34.59 -3.78
C LEU A 542 -5.04 33.96 -3.90
N SER A 543 -5.95 34.59 -4.66
CA SER A 543 -7.30 34.07 -4.84
C SER A 543 -7.32 32.73 -5.59
N GLU A 544 -6.45 32.56 -6.58
CA GLU A 544 -6.29 31.35 -7.38
C GLU A 544 -5.82 30.19 -6.50
N SER A 545 -4.84 30.41 -5.64
CA SER A 545 -4.32 29.38 -4.73
C SER A 545 -5.38 28.80 -3.78
N VAL A 546 -6.41 29.59 -3.46
CA VAL A 546 -7.52 29.19 -2.58
C VAL A 546 -8.66 28.56 -3.37
N VAL A 547 -8.98 29.09 -4.55
CA VAL A 547 -10.15 28.71 -5.36
C VAL A 547 -9.88 27.48 -6.22
N LEU A 548 -8.69 27.39 -6.80
CA LEU A 548 -8.35 26.34 -7.75
C LEU A 548 -8.45 24.92 -7.14
N PRO A 549 -7.98 24.65 -5.90
CA PRO A 549 -8.16 23.34 -5.27
C PRO A 549 -9.64 22.91 -5.18
N TRP A 550 -10.56 23.84 -4.90
CA TRP A 550 -11.99 23.55 -4.86
C TRP A 550 -12.56 23.20 -6.23
N PHE A 551 -12.17 23.92 -7.27
CA PHE A 551 -12.60 23.58 -8.64
C PHE A 551 -12.07 22.22 -9.09
N ILE A 552 -10.81 21.89 -8.76
CA ILE A 552 -10.21 20.58 -9.06
C ILE A 552 -10.97 19.48 -8.31
N LEU A 553 -11.24 19.69 -7.02
CA LEU A 553 -12.00 18.75 -6.20
C LEU A 553 -13.40 18.50 -6.77
N ILE A 554 -14.16 19.55 -7.08
CA ILE A 554 -15.53 19.44 -7.63
C ILE A 554 -15.50 18.72 -8.98
N SER A 555 -14.54 19.05 -9.85
CA SER A 555 -14.37 18.39 -11.14
C SER A 555 -14.09 16.89 -10.97
N LEU A 556 -13.13 16.52 -10.11
CA LEU A 556 -12.78 15.12 -9.86
C LEU A 556 -13.90 14.33 -9.19
N ILE A 557 -14.61 14.90 -8.21
CA ILE A 557 -15.77 14.24 -7.61
C ILE A 557 -16.87 14.02 -8.66
N THR A 558 -17.15 15.02 -9.50
CA THR A 558 -18.14 14.90 -10.58
C THR A 558 -17.73 13.83 -11.59
N LEU A 559 -16.45 13.76 -11.93
CA LEU A 559 -15.89 12.72 -12.80
C LEU A 559 -16.05 11.33 -12.18
N ILE A 560 -15.68 11.14 -10.91
CA ILE A 560 -15.87 9.86 -10.21
C ILE A 560 -17.36 9.50 -10.12
N ALA A 561 -18.25 10.47 -9.91
CA ALA A 561 -19.69 10.22 -9.89
C ALA A 561 -20.24 9.74 -11.24
N VAL A 562 -19.71 10.26 -12.35
CA VAL A 562 -20.02 9.76 -13.71
C VAL A 562 -19.43 8.37 -13.93
N LEU A 563 -18.15 8.15 -13.58
CA LEU A 563 -17.46 6.86 -13.77
C LEU A 563 -18.08 5.73 -12.96
N THR A 564 -18.47 6.00 -11.71
CA THR A 564 -19.17 5.04 -10.84
C THR A 564 -20.63 4.82 -11.23
N LYS A 565 -21.11 5.47 -12.30
CA LYS A 565 -22.51 5.47 -12.75
C LYS A 565 -23.48 5.88 -11.62
N VAL A 566 -23.05 6.78 -10.74
CA VAL A 566 -23.96 7.49 -9.80
C VAL A 566 -24.81 8.47 -10.60
N ILE A 567 -24.17 9.20 -11.53
CA ILE A 567 -24.83 10.04 -12.52
C ILE A 567 -24.92 9.23 -13.81
N ASN A 568 -26.13 8.79 -14.19
CA ASN A 568 -26.33 8.09 -15.44
C ASN A 568 -26.55 9.09 -16.58
N LEU A 569 -25.53 9.27 -17.42
CA LEU A 569 -25.57 10.21 -18.54
C LEU A 569 -26.72 9.93 -19.50
N GLU A 570 -27.14 8.67 -19.66
CA GLU A 570 -28.27 8.28 -20.52
C GLU A 570 -29.58 8.95 -20.08
N LEU A 571 -29.80 9.07 -18.77
CA LEU A 571 -30.99 9.68 -18.18
C LEU A 571 -30.89 11.22 -18.10
N CYS A 572 -29.70 11.78 -18.29
CA CYS A 572 -29.51 13.23 -18.26
C CYS A 572 -29.97 13.88 -19.57
N SER A 573 -30.68 15.00 -19.43
CA SER A 573 -31.00 15.89 -20.55
C SER A 573 -29.73 16.45 -21.20
N TRP A 574 -29.83 16.90 -22.46
CA TRP A 574 -28.72 17.52 -23.19
C TRP A 574 -28.05 18.65 -22.39
N TYR A 575 -28.85 19.55 -21.79
CA TYR A 575 -28.33 20.66 -20.97
C TYR A 575 -27.55 20.19 -19.75
N GLN A 576 -27.99 19.12 -19.08
CA GLN A 576 -27.26 18.53 -17.94
C GLN A 576 -25.93 17.90 -18.38
N ARG A 577 -25.90 17.24 -19.55
CA ARG A 577 -24.65 16.68 -20.10
C ARG A 577 -23.65 17.78 -20.43
N VAL A 578 -24.11 18.86 -21.06
CA VAL A 578 -23.26 20.04 -21.33
C VAL A 578 -22.77 20.67 -20.03
N ALA A 579 -23.64 20.85 -19.03
CA ALA A 579 -23.24 21.38 -17.73
C ALA A 579 -22.21 20.49 -17.00
N LEU A 580 -22.36 19.16 -17.07
CA LEU A 580 -21.39 18.20 -16.53
C LEU A 580 -20.05 18.27 -17.26
N ALA A 581 -20.08 18.34 -18.60
CA ALA A 581 -18.87 18.49 -19.40
C ALA A 581 -18.14 19.80 -19.07
N VAL A 582 -18.88 20.89 -18.88
CA VAL A 582 -18.33 22.17 -18.44
C VAL A 582 -17.76 22.03 -17.02
N LEU A 583 -18.47 21.46 -16.06
CA LEU A 583 -17.96 21.28 -14.68
C LEU A 583 -16.66 20.45 -14.63
N ILE A 584 -16.58 19.38 -15.43
CA ILE A 584 -15.39 18.53 -15.50
C ILE A 584 -14.25 19.27 -16.19
N GLY A 585 -14.53 19.95 -17.31
CA GLY A 585 -13.52 20.62 -18.15
C GLY A 585 -13.10 22.02 -17.67
N PHE A 586 -13.91 22.69 -16.85
CA PHE A 586 -13.71 24.08 -16.45
C PHE A 586 -12.44 24.24 -15.62
N SER A 587 -12.27 23.42 -14.57
CA SER A 587 -11.08 23.50 -13.71
C SER A 587 -9.75 23.32 -14.46
N PRO A 588 -9.54 22.26 -15.27
CA PRO A 588 -8.30 22.11 -16.03
C PRO A 588 -8.17 23.14 -17.16
N GLY A 589 -9.28 23.52 -17.80
CA GLY A 589 -9.28 24.54 -18.86
C GLY A 589 -8.86 25.92 -18.36
N LEU A 590 -9.32 26.28 -17.16
CA LEU A 590 -8.96 27.51 -16.47
C LEU A 590 -7.48 27.55 -16.11
N GLN A 591 -6.94 26.45 -15.57
CA GLN A 591 -5.51 26.34 -15.25
C GLN A 591 -4.63 26.42 -16.51
N ALA A 592 -5.06 25.79 -17.60
CA ALA A 592 -4.38 25.88 -18.90
C ALA A 592 -4.39 27.33 -19.44
N PHE A 593 -5.53 28.03 -19.33
CA PHE A 593 -5.64 29.42 -19.73
C PHE A 593 -4.70 30.33 -18.94
N VAL A 594 -4.64 30.19 -17.60
CA VAL A 594 -3.71 30.96 -16.76
C VAL A 594 -2.26 30.68 -17.14
N MET A 595 -1.87 29.42 -17.37
CA MET A 595 -0.52 29.09 -17.83
C MET A 595 -0.18 29.74 -19.18
N ILE A 596 -1.11 29.75 -20.14
CA ILE A 596 -0.90 30.38 -21.44
C ILE A 596 -0.73 31.90 -21.28
N VAL A 597 -1.62 32.56 -20.54
CA VAL A 597 -1.59 34.02 -20.34
C VAL A 597 -0.33 34.48 -19.61
N THR A 598 0.11 33.73 -18.59
CA THR A 598 1.34 34.03 -17.83
C THR A 598 2.61 33.69 -18.58
N SER A 599 2.57 32.73 -19.51
CA SER A 599 3.72 32.35 -20.34
C SER A 599 4.04 33.33 -21.48
N VAL A 600 3.15 34.28 -21.79
CA VAL A 600 3.46 35.32 -22.78
C VAL A 600 4.54 36.21 -22.19
N PRO A 601 5.78 36.21 -22.73
CA PRO A 601 6.84 37.03 -22.20
C PRO A 601 6.38 38.49 -22.27
N GLN A 602 6.31 39.15 -21.12
CA GLN A 602 6.25 40.59 -21.09
C GLN A 602 7.48 41.06 -21.83
N PHE A 603 7.29 41.50 -23.08
CA PHE A 603 8.32 42.19 -23.83
C PHE A 603 8.77 43.33 -22.94
N VAL A 604 9.95 43.15 -22.36
CA VAL A 604 10.67 44.17 -21.61
C VAL A 604 10.85 45.31 -22.60
N VAL A 605 9.93 46.29 -22.53
CA VAL A 605 10.19 47.62 -23.06
C VAL A 605 11.29 48.15 -22.16
N SER A 606 12.53 47.86 -22.55
CA SER A 606 13.72 48.46 -21.95
C SER A 606 13.46 49.96 -21.91
N PRO A 607 13.47 50.63 -20.75
CA PRO A 607 13.41 52.07 -20.72
C PRO A 607 14.64 52.56 -21.48
N VAL A 608 14.39 53.23 -22.62
CA VAL A 608 15.42 53.89 -23.41
C VAL A 608 16.23 54.75 -22.45
N SER A 609 17.52 54.43 -22.33
CA SER A 609 18.49 55.22 -21.57
C SER A 609 18.55 56.63 -22.15
N SER A 610 18.03 57.58 -21.40
CA SER A 610 18.19 59.02 -21.62
C SER A 610 19.68 59.37 -21.57
N PRO A 611 20.22 60.15 -22.53
CA PRO A 611 21.61 60.56 -22.49
C PRO A 611 21.82 61.69 -21.47
N CYS A 612 22.93 61.57 -20.74
CA CYS A 612 23.79 62.62 -20.21
C CYS A 612 23.19 64.03 -20.01
N LEU A 613 23.01 64.42 -18.75
CA LEU A 613 23.40 65.78 -18.32
C LEU A 613 24.11 65.67 -16.97
N GLY A 614 25.42 65.94 -17.00
CA GLY A 614 26.24 66.05 -15.82
C GLY A 614 26.19 67.45 -15.22
N THR A 615 26.30 67.50 -13.89
CA THR A 615 26.96 68.50 -13.03
C THR A 615 26.79 67.92 -11.63
N GLY A 616 27.80 67.34 -10.98
CA GLY A 616 28.99 68.02 -10.51
C GLY A 616 28.67 68.65 -9.15
N TYR A 617 29.03 68.00 -8.04
CA TYR A 617 29.47 68.65 -6.80
C TYR A 617 30.10 67.63 -5.84
N GLU A 618 31.41 67.78 -5.67
CA GLU A 618 32.22 67.26 -4.56
C GLU A 618 31.67 67.69 -3.19
N LYS A 619 31.79 66.81 -2.19
CA LYS A 619 32.46 67.14 -0.91
C LYS A 619 32.74 65.93 -0.02
N THR A 620 34.01 65.53 -0.03
CA THR A 620 34.90 65.28 1.11
C THR A 620 34.34 65.36 2.54
N LEU A 621 34.50 64.26 3.29
CA LEU A 621 35.02 64.13 4.68
C LEU A 621 34.63 62.70 5.15
N GLY A 622 35.39 61.92 5.90
CA GLY A 622 36.59 62.13 6.69
C GLY A 622 36.77 60.85 7.50
N ARG A 623 38.00 60.37 7.52
CA ARG A 623 38.50 59.16 8.15
C ARG A 623 38.63 59.37 9.67
N THR A 624 38.12 58.45 10.48
CA THR A 624 38.58 58.32 11.88
C THR A 624 38.51 56.88 12.37
N GLU A 625 39.70 56.29 12.53
CA GLU A 625 39.95 55.15 13.40
C GLU A 625 39.84 55.57 14.88
N ARG A 626 39.30 54.70 15.75
CA ARG A 626 39.99 54.18 16.96
C ARG A 626 39.09 53.30 17.84
N LYS A 627 39.55 52.05 17.95
CA LYS A 627 39.76 51.16 19.12
C LYS A 627 38.69 50.93 20.21
N PRO A 628 38.71 49.71 20.82
CA PRO A 628 37.74 49.22 21.79
C PRO A 628 38.17 49.47 23.25
N GLY A 629 37.21 49.45 24.18
CA GLY A 629 37.50 49.44 25.62
C GLY A 629 36.27 49.76 26.49
N THR A 630 35.71 48.69 27.05
CA THR A 630 35.26 48.50 28.45
C THR A 630 34.49 49.58 29.22
N GLU A 631 33.40 49.11 29.85
CA GLU A 631 32.87 49.40 31.21
C GLU A 631 31.39 49.79 31.32
N GLU A 632 30.67 48.87 31.96
CA GLU A 632 29.58 49.00 32.92
C GLU A 632 28.77 50.30 32.97
N ARG A 633 27.46 50.15 32.75
CA ARG A 633 26.47 50.66 33.70
C ARG A 633 25.16 49.88 33.65
N GLN A 634 24.80 49.36 34.81
CA GLN A 634 23.44 48.98 35.19
C GLN A 634 22.45 50.10 34.84
N VAL A 635 21.19 49.73 34.52
CA VAL A 635 19.97 50.30 35.12
C VAL A 635 18.71 49.69 34.48
N THR A 636 17.94 49.03 35.35
CA THR A 636 16.48 48.77 35.35
C THR A 636 15.80 48.10 34.16
N THR A 637 15.44 46.85 34.43
CA THR A 637 14.10 46.27 34.24
C THR A 637 12.95 47.29 34.28
N ARG A 638 12.19 47.38 33.19
CA ARG A 638 10.75 47.66 33.25
C ARG A 638 10.03 46.95 32.11
N THR A 639 9.18 46.04 32.57
CA THR A 639 8.07 45.37 31.91
C THR A 639 7.23 46.31 31.04
N LEU A 640 7.03 45.97 29.77
CA LEU A 640 5.95 46.50 28.95
C LEU A 640 4.79 45.50 28.98
N PRO A 641 3.56 45.91 29.35
CA PRO A 641 2.41 45.04 29.32
C PRO A 641 1.85 44.91 27.90
N SER A 642 1.48 43.68 27.60
CA SER A 642 0.43 43.27 26.67
C SER A 642 -0.84 44.10 26.86
N GLU A 643 -1.27 44.80 25.81
CA GLU A 643 -2.66 45.04 25.38
C GLU A 643 -2.70 46.18 24.37
N LEU A 644 -2.53 45.89 23.08
CA LEU A 644 -3.07 46.70 21.97
C LEU A 644 -2.82 46.00 20.63
N LEU A 645 -3.63 45.00 20.27
CA LEU A 645 -3.84 44.56 18.88
C LEU A 645 -4.98 43.52 18.80
N LEU A 646 -6.14 43.93 19.29
CA LEU A 646 -7.43 43.35 18.93
C LEU A 646 -8.18 44.46 18.20
N PHE A 647 -8.59 44.18 16.96
CA PHE A 647 -9.07 45.07 15.89
C PHE A 647 -7.98 45.61 14.94
N LEU A 648 -7.53 44.74 14.04
CA LEU A 648 -7.59 44.95 12.59
C LEU A 648 -7.59 43.61 11.87
#